data_AF-A0AAN9VL00-F1
#
_entry.id   AF-A0AAN9VL00-F1
#
_cell.length_a   1.000
_cell.length_b   1.000
_cell.length_c   1.000
_cell.angle_alpha   90.00
_cell.angle_beta   90.00
_cell.angle_gamma   90.00
#
_symmetry.space_group_name_H-M   'P 1'
#
loop_
_entity.id
_entity.type
_entity.pdbx_description
1 polymer ?
#
loop_
_entity_poly.entity_id
_entity_poly.type
_entity_poly.pdbx_seq_one_letter_code
_entity_poly.pdbx_strand_id
1 'polypeptide(L)'
;MNTKFLKMPVMKDSNIVKIAVQMSEKVPQLIEFNQRQPLTAIIQELCSGWGVSDPDQYALQFSETNDENYITEKNRNEIKNGSVLKLTFSPSTTAHDILQKLNSGTVEDKSVAFEKLSNLSRDVTFALEFINKQGLALIISSIEGGKSKGNMLAHSLISFMELMDHGIVSWDILEPHFINKIASYVNNQSIAQDPRIIQISLSILENIVLNSSSGKYALVEKEVTYPNLVMHLQSSNQVIQQNAIALINALLLKADFAKRKSVAATLYSKQVRSVILSNVIQSSPGGVGAEMAHQFYVLETLTLGLLEQRMHTKMDPQDQDAHDKIKELRRIAFDTDGYGTGGDGSARRQLGVFAKDYKKLGFKYDINPALDFTETPPGMLALDCMVYFARNHPCDYTKVVLENSCRADEHECPFGRTSVELCKLLCEVLHIGEPPSEQGQNFHPMFFTHDHPFEEFFCLCIVLLNKTWKEMRATTEDFVKVFSVVKEQITRALACQPASLDKFKTKLQILTYSEITNLWQQERTSREEWESHARPIVELKEQITPEIMELIQQQRLGFMVEGTRFTKYSQRGQRIKDKFWYVRLSPNYKMFHYGECDEKSVPAIEELPNKLAVVDIKALVTGKECPHMKDQRGRKTTHQLAFSLMLDSVELASLDFVAADEEIFDYWTDGINALLGNKMLSKKTENDLETLLSMDIKLRLLDAEGVDIPQDPPPVPPNPPNYDFCYDSK
;
A
#
# COMPACT_ATOMS: atom_id res chain seq x y z
N MET A 1 -25.00 62.93 -4.88
CA MET A 1 -24.91 62.01 -3.72
C MET A 1 -24.01 60.84 -4.08
N ASN A 2 -22.87 60.75 -3.38
CA ASN A 2 -21.97 59.60 -3.18
C ASN A 2 -21.43 58.81 -4.38
N THR A 3 -20.40 59.36 -5.03
CA THR A 3 -19.32 58.55 -5.63
C THR A 3 -18.40 58.07 -4.52
N LYS A 4 -18.59 56.82 -4.07
CA LYS A 4 -17.66 56.13 -3.17
C LYS A 4 -16.30 55.99 -3.85
N PHE A 5 -15.26 56.61 -3.27
CA PHE A 5 -13.88 56.28 -3.57
C PHE A 5 -13.62 54.82 -3.20
N LEU A 6 -13.45 53.95 -4.20
CA LEU A 6 -12.79 52.66 -3.99
C LEU A 6 -11.32 52.95 -3.66
N LYS A 7 -10.93 52.76 -2.39
CA LYS A 7 -9.52 52.59 -2.03
C LYS A 7 -9.01 51.35 -2.76
N MET A 8 -8.06 51.55 -3.68
CA MET A 8 -7.25 50.45 -4.20
C MET A 8 -6.60 49.70 -3.03
N PRO A 9 -6.55 48.36 -3.04
CA PRO A 9 -5.74 47.63 -2.08
C PRO A 9 -4.29 48.02 -2.32
N VAL A 10 -3.62 48.54 -1.29
CA VAL A 10 -2.16 48.69 -1.31
C VAL A 10 -1.57 47.32 -1.61
N MET A 11 -0.91 47.16 -2.76
CA MET A 11 -0.13 45.95 -3.03
C MET A 11 0.86 45.81 -1.87
N LYS A 12 0.68 44.81 -1.00
CA LYS A 12 1.69 44.47 0.00
C LYS A 12 2.92 44.03 -0.78
N ASP A 13 4.01 44.79 -0.69
CA ASP A 13 5.30 44.37 -1.24
C ASP A 13 5.64 43.03 -0.60
N SER A 14 5.67 41.97 -1.42
CA SER A 14 5.92 40.60 -0.97
C SER A 14 7.31 40.42 -0.37
N ASN A 15 8.21 41.40 -0.57
CA ASN A 15 9.58 41.38 -0.06
C ASN A 15 9.72 42.01 1.33
N ILE A 16 8.65 42.56 1.91
CA ILE A 16 8.69 43.18 3.24
C ILE A 16 7.93 42.29 4.23
N VAL A 17 8.63 41.81 5.26
CA VAL A 17 8.04 41.02 6.36
C VAL A 17 8.16 41.78 7.68
N LYS A 18 7.05 41.84 8.43
CA LYS A 18 7.00 42.48 9.74
C LYS A 18 7.45 41.48 10.80
N ILE A 19 8.50 41.81 11.52
CA ILE A 19 9.10 40.92 12.51
C ILE A 19 9.34 41.65 13.84
N ALA A 20 9.53 40.88 14.89
CA ALA A 20 10.04 41.37 16.17
C ALA A 20 11.47 40.84 16.38
N VAL A 21 12.41 41.71 16.73
CA VAL A 21 13.77 41.31 17.10
C VAL A 21 13.97 41.58 18.59
N GLN A 22 14.43 40.56 19.32
CA GLN A 22 14.69 40.60 20.74
C GLN A 22 16.20 40.62 21.03
N MET A 23 16.59 41.23 22.14
CA MET A 23 17.95 41.17 22.68
C MET A 23 17.85 41.15 24.21
N SER A 24 18.69 40.36 24.87
CA SER A 24 18.66 40.21 26.34
C SER A 24 18.70 41.57 27.04
N GLU A 25 17.79 41.76 28.00
CA GLU A 25 17.68 42.98 28.82
C GLU A 25 17.37 44.27 28.03
N LYS A 26 16.90 44.16 26.78
CA LYS A 26 16.48 45.29 25.93
C LYS A 26 15.02 45.16 25.51
N VAL A 27 14.39 46.31 25.23
CA VAL A 27 13.02 46.33 24.68
C VAL A 27 13.06 45.82 23.22
N PRO A 28 12.21 44.86 22.83
CA PRO A 28 12.16 44.35 21.46
C PRO A 28 11.92 45.44 20.42
N GLN A 29 12.59 45.35 19.28
CA GLN A 29 12.38 46.25 18.14
C GLN A 29 11.43 45.59 17.13
N LEU A 30 10.40 46.32 16.70
CA LEU A 30 9.50 45.91 15.61
C LEU A 30 9.97 46.57 14.32
N ILE A 31 10.39 45.76 13.34
CA ILE A 31 10.93 46.28 12.08
C ILE A 31 10.20 45.69 10.87
N GLU A 32 10.18 46.46 9.79
CA GLU A 32 9.78 46.01 8.46
C GLU A 32 11.03 45.44 7.77
N PHE A 33 11.25 44.13 7.91
CA PHE A 33 12.40 43.43 7.37
C PHE A 33 12.28 43.32 5.85
N ASN A 34 13.17 44.03 5.16
CA ASN A 34 13.24 44.02 3.70
C ASN A 34 14.12 42.86 3.22
N GLN A 35 13.53 41.88 2.55
CA GLN A 35 14.21 40.70 2.00
C GLN A 35 15.28 41.03 0.94
N ARG A 36 15.29 42.25 0.39
CA ARG A 36 16.30 42.70 -0.58
C ARG A 36 17.48 43.44 0.06
N GLN A 37 17.34 43.87 1.31
CA GLN A 37 18.40 44.59 2.02
C GLN A 37 19.40 43.58 2.59
N PRO A 38 20.73 43.78 2.44
CA PRO A 38 21.73 42.90 3.03
C PRO A 38 21.54 42.74 4.54
N LEU A 39 21.73 41.53 5.07
CA LEU A 39 21.58 41.26 6.50
C LEU A 39 22.51 42.12 7.35
N THR A 40 23.72 42.39 6.87
CA THR A 40 24.70 43.26 7.55
C THR A 40 24.17 44.66 7.78
N ALA A 41 23.45 45.24 6.81
CA ALA A 41 22.84 46.56 6.94
C ALA A 41 21.69 46.53 7.95
N ILE A 42 20.84 45.49 7.92
CA ILE A 42 19.74 45.32 8.89
C ILE A 42 20.29 45.17 10.32
N ILE A 43 21.33 44.37 10.50
CA ILE A 43 22.00 44.19 11.79
C ILE A 43 22.60 45.50 12.29
N GLN A 44 23.24 46.28 11.41
CA GLN A 44 23.78 47.59 11.75
C GLN A 44 22.68 48.57 12.23
N GLU A 45 21.52 48.58 11.59
CA GLU A 45 20.37 49.38 12.01
C GLU A 45 19.84 48.93 13.39
N LEU A 46 19.70 47.63 13.61
CA LEU A 46 19.25 47.06 14.89
C LEU A 46 20.22 47.38 16.03
N CYS A 47 21.53 47.20 15.81
CA CYS A 47 22.58 47.56 16.78
C CYS A 47 22.55 49.05 17.10
N SER A 48 22.39 49.91 16.09
CA SER A 48 22.24 51.37 16.27
C SER A 48 21.02 51.70 17.12
N GLY A 49 19.89 51.01 16.90
CA GLY A 49 18.66 51.17 17.67
C GLY A 49 18.80 50.81 19.16
N TRP A 50 19.68 49.86 19.50
CA TRP A 50 19.95 49.47 20.90
C TRP A 50 21.20 50.10 21.52
N GLY A 51 21.94 50.90 20.75
CA GLY A 51 23.20 51.52 21.18
C GLY A 51 24.34 50.52 21.39
N VAL A 52 24.36 49.43 20.62
CA VAL A 52 25.36 48.37 20.68
C VAL A 52 26.48 48.66 19.68
N SER A 53 27.73 48.64 20.12
CA SER A 53 28.90 48.83 19.25
C SER A 53 29.24 47.53 18.51
N ASP A 54 30.05 47.64 17.45
CA ASP A 54 30.60 46.52 16.69
C ASP A 54 29.53 45.58 16.08
N PRO A 55 28.69 46.07 15.14
CA PRO A 55 27.62 45.27 14.53
C PRO A 55 28.09 43.96 13.88
N ASP A 56 29.34 43.93 13.40
CA ASP A 56 29.96 42.75 12.78
C ASP A 56 30.13 41.57 13.74
N GLN A 57 30.05 41.80 15.05
CA GLN A 57 30.11 40.74 16.07
C GLN A 57 28.75 40.09 16.34
N TYR A 58 27.67 40.53 15.69
CA TYR A 58 26.32 40.06 15.93
C TYR A 58 25.71 39.37 14.71
N ALA A 59 24.75 38.49 14.96
CA ALA A 59 23.96 37.82 13.95
C ALA A 59 22.51 37.67 14.43
N LEU A 60 21.61 37.49 13.48
CA LEU A 60 20.22 37.13 13.75
C LEU A 60 20.10 35.61 13.88
N GLN A 61 19.26 35.17 14.80
CA GLN A 61 18.95 33.76 15.03
C GLN A 61 17.43 33.63 15.27
N PHE A 62 16.82 32.51 14.88
CA PHE A 62 15.43 32.26 15.22
C PHE A 62 15.27 32.13 16.75
N SER A 63 14.15 32.62 17.28
CA SER A 63 13.85 32.63 18.73
C SER A 63 12.83 31.57 19.13
N GLU A 64 12.44 30.68 18.21
CA GLU A 64 11.46 29.64 18.49
C GLU A 64 12.11 28.50 19.28
N THR A 65 11.40 27.90 20.23
CA THR A 65 11.96 26.89 21.15
C THR A 65 12.52 25.64 20.46
N ASN A 66 12.14 25.40 19.20
CA ASN A 66 12.57 24.25 18.41
C ASN A 66 13.45 24.65 17.21
N ASP A 67 13.68 25.94 16.97
CA ASP A 67 14.51 26.45 15.87
C ASP A 67 15.32 27.64 16.38
N GLU A 68 16.57 27.35 16.74
CA GLU A 68 17.57 28.36 17.10
C GLU A 68 18.65 28.44 16.01
N ASN A 69 18.31 28.24 14.74
CA ASN A 69 19.29 28.37 13.67
C ASN A 69 19.65 29.84 13.41
N TYR A 70 20.92 30.09 13.09
CA TYR A 70 21.43 31.37 12.63
C TYR A 70 20.87 31.70 11.25
N ILE A 71 20.56 32.98 11.07
CA ILE A 71 20.03 33.51 9.83
C ILE A 71 21.19 34.00 8.97
N THR A 72 21.24 33.46 7.77
CA THR A 72 22.21 33.73 6.72
C THR A 72 21.49 34.24 5.48
N GLU A 73 22.25 34.75 4.52
CA GLU A 73 21.67 35.17 3.23
C GLU A 73 21.00 34.01 2.47
N LYS A 74 21.31 32.75 2.80
CA LYS A 74 20.72 31.56 2.16
C LYS A 74 19.34 31.20 2.71
N ASN A 75 19.15 31.28 4.03
CA ASN A 75 17.90 30.86 4.71
C ASN A 75 17.00 32.03 5.14
N ARG A 76 17.38 33.30 4.90
CA ARG A 76 16.55 34.49 5.21
C ARG A 76 15.12 34.46 4.64
N ASN A 77 14.88 33.68 3.59
CA ASN A 77 13.56 33.51 2.97
C ASN A 77 12.58 32.73 3.86
N GLU A 78 13.07 32.01 4.88
CA GLU A 78 12.25 31.28 5.85
C GLU A 78 11.53 32.21 6.84
N ILE A 79 11.99 33.47 6.96
CA ILE A 79 11.40 34.49 7.83
C ILE A 79 10.02 34.88 7.32
N LYS A 80 9.00 34.76 8.18
CA LYS A 80 7.60 35.06 7.89
C LYS A 80 7.12 36.29 8.65
N ASN A 81 5.99 36.87 8.22
CA ASN A 81 5.32 37.92 8.98
C ASN A 81 4.93 37.39 10.37
N GLY A 82 5.32 38.12 11.41
CA GLY A 82 5.10 37.74 12.81
C GLY A 82 6.22 36.91 13.42
N SER A 83 7.27 36.55 12.67
CA SER A 83 8.44 35.85 13.21
C SER A 83 9.11 36.68 14.32
N VAL A 84 9.55 35.98 15.36
CA VAL A 84 10.34 36.55 16.46
C VAL A 84 11.78 36.05 16.32
N LEU A 85 12.70 36.99 16.15
CA LEU A 85 14.12 36.74 16.01
C LEU A 85 14.86 37.22 17.25
N LYS A 86 16.06 36.69 17.50
CA LYS A 86 16.98 37.20 18.51
C LYS A 86 18.25 37.73 17.85
N LEU A 87 18.71 38.89 18.31
CA LEU A 87 20.04 39.40 17.99
C LEU A 87 21.02 38.84 19.03
N THR A 88 21.94 38.00 18.58
CA THR A 88 22.93 37.32 19.41
C THR A 88 24.33 37.53 18.83
N PHE A 89 25.37 37.08 19.54
CA PHE A 89 26.73 37.09 19.00
C PHE A 89 26.82 36.22 17.74
N SER A 90 27.63 36.65 16.78
CA SER A 90 27.85 35.95 15.52
C SER A 90 28.34 34.52 15.77
N PRO A 91 28.13 33.59 14.81
CA PRO A 91 28.63 32.22 14.93
C PRO A 91 30.14 32.17 15.19
N SER A 92 30.91 33.02 14.51
CA SER A 92 32.38 33.12 14.67
C SER A 92 32.79 33.61 16.06
N THR A 93 32.13 34.66 16.58
CA THR A 93 32.37 35.18 17.94
C THR A 93 31.99 34.14 19.00
N THR A 94 30.82 33.52 18.84
CA THR A 94 30.33 32.49 19.77
C THR A 94 31.23 31.25 19.75
N ALA A 95 31.69 30.80 18.59
CA ALA A 95 32.65 29.71 18.47
C ALA A 95 33.97 30.05 19.17
N HIS A 96 34.49 31.28 19.00
CA HIS A 96 35.70 31.71 19.67
C HIS A 96 35.58 31.71 21.21
N ASP A 97 34.48 32.24 21.75
CA ASP A 97 34.20 32.24 23.20
C ASP A 97 34.14 30.80 23.77
N ILE A 98 33.44 29.89 23.07
CA ILE A 98 33.37 28.49 23.47
C ILE A 98 34.76 27.85 23.44
N LEU A 99 35.55 28.05 22.38
CA LEU A 99 36.90 27.48 22.26
C LEU A 99 37.84 28.00 23.36
N GLN A 100 37.74 29.29 23.69
CA GLN A 100 38.52 29.87 24.78
C GLN A 100 38.17 29.23 26.12
N LYS A 101 36.87 29.11 26.44
CA LYS A 101 36.39 28.45 27.67
C LYS A 101 36.80 26.98 27.72
N LEU A 102 36.74 26.26 26.60
CA LEU A 102 37.15 24.85 26.52
C LEU A 102 38.66 24.66 26.75
N ASN A 103 39.50 25.57 26.27
CA ASN A 103 40.94 25.50 26.45
C ASN A 103 41.39 25.94 27.85
N SER A 104 41.03 27.15 28.27
CA SER A 104 41.57 27.80 29.47
C SER A 104 40.61 27.92 30.66
N GLY A 105 39.34 27.53 30.51
CA GLY A 105 38.33 27.65 31.56
C GLY A 105 38.46 26.60 32.67
N THR A 106 37.73 26.83 33.77
CA THR A 106 37.56 25.87 34.87
C THR A 106 36.70 24.66 34.42
N VAL A 107 36.60 23.62 35.25
CA VAL A 107 35.76 22.46 34.91
C VAL A 107 34.29 22.87 34.72
N GLU A 108 33.83 23.80 35.53
CA GLU A 108 32.50 24.39 35.49
C GLU A 108 32.30 25.19 34.20
N ASP A 109 33.25 26.06 33.84
CA ASP A 109 33.20 26.83 32.59
C ASP A 109 33.16 25.91 31.37
N LYS A 110 33.95 24.83 31.39
CA LYS A 110 33.95 23.84 30.31
C LYS A 110 32.63 23.07 30.23
N SER A 111 32.02 22.74 31.36
CA SER A 111 30.72 22.08 31.40
C SER A 111 29.63 22.95 30.76
N VAL A 112 29.57 24.24 31.12
CA VAL A 112 28.62 25.19 30.53
C VAL A 112 28.91 25.42 29.05
N ALA A 113 30.18 25.50 28.66
CA ALA A 113 30.58 25.65 27.27
C ALA A 113 30.15 24.43 26.42
N PHE A 114 30.30 23.20 26.92
CA PHE A 114 29.84 22.00 26.21
C PHE A 114 28.33 21.90 26.10
N GLU A 115 27.58 22.30 27.13
CA GLU A 115 26.12 22.36 27.07
C GLU A 115 25.65 23.33 25.99
N LYS A 116 26.21 24.55 25.99
CA LYS A 116 25.94 25.53 24.94
C LYS A 116 26.34 25.03 23.55
N LEU A 117 27.48 24.35 23.45
CA LEU A 117 27.97 23.77 22.21
C LEU A 117 27.02 22.70 21.68
N SER A 118 26.50 21.80 22.53
CA SER A 118 25.60 20.73 22.07
C SER A 118 24.31 21.24 21.43
N ASN A 119 23.82 22.41 21.86
CA ASN A 119 22.65 23.03 21.25
C ASN A 119 23.00 23.71 19.92
N LEU A 120 24.13 24.41 19.86
CA LEU A 120 24.56 25.15 18.67
C LEU A 120 25.12 24.26 17.56
N SER A 121 25.67 23.08 17.88
CA SER A 121 26.22 22.14 16.90
C SER A 121 25.19 21.63 15.89
N ARG A 122 23.89 21.73 16.20
CA ARG A 122 22.79 21.38 15.28
C ARG A 122 22.68 22.32 14.09
N ASP A 123 23.16 23.55 14.23
CA ASP A 123 23.16 24.52 13.14
C ASP A 123 24.41 24.38 12.29
N VAL A 124 24.22 24.08 11.00
CA VAL A 124 25.28 23.96 9.99
C VAL A 124 26.16 25.22 9.90
N THR A 125 25.59 26.41 10.09
CA THR A 125 26.30 27.69 10.03
C THR A 125 27.31 27.81 11.16
N PHE A 126 26.89 27.47 12.38
CA PHE A 126 27.77 27.45 13.53
C PHE A 126 28.78 26.31 13.44
N ALA A 127 28.34 25.11 13.03
CA ALA A 127 29.20 23.94 12.88
C ALA A 127 30.38 24.24 11.95
N LEU A 128 30.13 24.88 10.81
CA LEU A 128 31.16 25.26 9.82
C LEU A 128 32.20 26.22 10.41
N GLU A 129 31.77 27.27 11.11
CA GLU A 129 32.68 28.21 11.78
C GLU A 129 33.50 27.54 12.89
N PHE A 130 32.87 26.68 13.69
CA PHE A 130 33.52 25.97 14.77
C PHE A 130 34.57 24.98 14.26
N ILE A 131 34.27 24.25 13.19
CA ILE A 131 35.19 23.32 12.51
C ILE A 131 36.37 24.08 11.88
N ASN A 132 36.10 25.20 11.19
CA ASN A 132 37.16 26.04 10.58
C ASN A 132 38.16 26.57 11.61
N LYS A 133 37.71 26.81 12.85
CA LYS A 133 38.57 27.21 13.97
C LYS A 133 39.22 26.03 14.71
N GLN A 134 39.25 24.84 14.09
CA GLN A 134 39.82 23.60 14.64
C GLN A 134 39.13 23.10 15.93
N GLY A 135 37.87 23.47 16.15
CA GLY A 135 37.14 23.09 17.36
C GLY A 135 36.88 21.59 17.48
N LEU A 136 36.67 20.90 16.35
CA LEU A 136 36.45 19.45 16.33
C LEU A 136 37.64 18.66 16.92
N ALA A 137 38.87 19.06 16.61
CA ALA A 137 40.08 18.43 17.13
C ALA A 137 40.18 18.55 18.67
N LEU A 138 39.73 19.67 19.24
CA LEU A 138 39.66 19.85 20.69
C LEU A 138 38.62 18.94 21.34
N ILE A 139 37.46 18.72 20.70
CA ILE A 139 36.45 17.78 21.20
C ILE A 139 37.01 16.35 21.19
N ILE A 140 37.63 15.93 20.09
CA ILE A 140 38.27 14.60 19.97
C ILE A 140 39.29 14.41 21.09
N SER A 141 40.23 15.36 21.25
CA SER A 141 41.25 15.31 22.30
C SER A 141 40.65 15.28 23.71
N SER A 142 39.54 16.00 23.94
CA SER A 142 38.83 16.01 25.22
C SER A 142 38.19 14.65 25.54
N ILE A 143 37.63 13.97 24.54
CA ILE A 143 37.02 12.64 24.69
C ILE A 143 38.11 11.59 24.95
N GLU A 144 39.19 11.60 24.15
CA GLU A 144 40.33 10.69 24.29
C GLU A 144 41.02 10.83 25.65
N GLY A 145 41.25 12.08 26.07
CA GLY A 145 41.92 12.40 27.33
C GLY A 145 41.17 11.96 28.59
N GLY A 146 39.89 11.56 28.49
CA GLY A 146 39.10 10.99 29.59
C GLY A 146 38.88 11.92 30.78
N LYS A 147 39.07 13.23 30.60
CA LYS A 147 38.91 14.26 31.63
C LYS A 147 37.44 14.60 31.87
N SER A 148 36.60 14.53 30.84
CA SER A 148 35.16 14.75 30.92
C SER A 148 34.44 13.52 31.51
N LYS A 149 33.56 13.72 32.49
CA LYS A 149 32.70 12.68 33.09
C LYS A 149 31.25 13.16 33.20
N GLY A 150 30.30 12.23 33.24
CA GLY A 150 28.88 12.54 33.43
C GLY A 150 28.31 13.47 32.34
N ASN A 151 27.58 14.51 32.75
CA ASN A 151 26.94 15.47 31.84
C ASN A 151 27.91 16.12 30.85
N MET A 152 29.12 16.47 31.30
CA MET A 152 30.13 17.08 30.44
C MET A 152 30.50 16.15 29.27
N LEU A 153 30.72 14.86 29.54
CA LEU A 153 31.00 13.86 28.51
C LEU A 153 29.80 13.66 27.58
N ALA A 154 28.58 13.60 28.12
CA ALA A 154 27.38 13.49 27.31
C ALA A 154 27.27 14.65 26.30
N HIS A 155 27.37 15.90 26.76
CA HIS A 155 27.33 17.07 25.88
C HIS A 155 28.53 17.12 24.91
N SER A 156 29.73 16.68 25.30
CA SER A 156 30.86 16.56 24.37
C SER A 156 30.56 15.57 23.23
N LEU A 157 29.95 14.42 23.55
CA LEU A 157 29.59 13.40 22.56
C LEU A 157 28.45 13.85 21.65
N ILE A 158 27.41 14.51 22.20
CA ILE A 158 26.33 15.12 21.39
C ILE A 158 26.95 16.13 20.42
N SER A 159 27.76 17.05 20.95
CA SER A 159 28.43 18.08 20.14
C SER A 159 29.26 17.46 19.02
N PHE A 160 30.01 16.39 19.31
CA PHE A 160 30.78 15.67 18.30
C PHE A 160 29.87 15.05 17.22
N MET A 161 28.83 14.33 17.62
CA MET A 161 27.92 13.64 16.69
C MET A 161 27.23 14.64 15.76
N GLU A 162 26.62 15.69 16.32
CA GLU A 162 25.90 16.73 15.55
C GLU A 162 26.85 17.45 14.57
N LEU A 163 28.10 17.72 14.97
CA LEU A 163 29.10 18.32 14.06
C LEU A 163 29.49 17.40 12.89
N MET A 164 29.58 16.09 13.14
CA MET A 164 29.92 15.11 12.10
C MET A 164 28.74 14.82 11.17
N ASP A 165 27.50 14.91 11.66
CA ASP A 165 26.27 14.63 10.92
C ASP A 165 26.03 15.62 9.76
N HIS A 166 26.55 16.84 9.85
CA HIS A 166 26.54 17.82 8.75
C HIS A 166 27.37 17.38 7.53
N GLY A 167 28.18 16.33 7.64
CA GLY A 167 28.99 15.81 6.52
C GLY A 167 30.13 16.74 6.07
N ILE A 168 30.47 17.75 6.87
CA ILE A 168 31.55 18.73 6.57
C ILE A 168 32.93 18.05 6.60
N VAL A 169 33.10 17.07 7.49
CA VAL A 169 34.36 16.36 7.73
C VAL A 169 34.15 14.87 7.56
N SER A 170 35.09 14.19 6.89
CA SER A 170 35.05 12.73 6.73
C SER A 170 35.29 12.01 8.06
N TRP A 171 34.56 10.92 8.30
CA TRP A 171 34.76 10.02 9.43
C TRP A 171 36.15 9.33 9.44
N ASP A 172 36.88 9.33 8.33
CA ASP A 172 38.22 8.74 8.23
C ASP A 172 39.28 9.47 9.08
N ILE A 173 39.03 10.73 9.50
CA ILE A 173 39.95 11.49 10.36
C ILE A 173 40.13 10.85 11.74
N LEU A 174 39.21 9.97 12.17
CA LEU A 174 39.15 9.45 13.53
C LEU A 174 40.20 8.36 13.74
N GLU A 175 41.14 8.59 14.65
CA GLU A 175 42.19 7.62 14.94
C GLU A 175 41.68 6.38 15.71
N PRO A 176 42.38 5.24 15.65
CA PRO A 176 41.99 4.03 16.39
C PRO A 176 41.83 4.28 17.90
N HIS A 177 42.60 5.21 18.47
CA HIS A 177 42.50 5.55 19.89
C HIS A 177 41.12 6.10 20.26
N PHE A 178 40.60 7.05 19.49
CA PHE A 178 39.25 7.57 19.62
C PHE A 178 38.20 6.46 19.53
N ILE A 179 38.29 5.58 18.51
CA ILE A 179 37.33 4.49 18.30
C ILE A 179 37.31 3.54 19.49
N ASN A 180 38.49 3.12 19.97
CA ASN A 180 38.62 2.26 21.14
C ASN A 180 38.03 2.93 22.39
N LYS A 181 38.18 4.26 22.51
CA LYS A 181 37.60 5.02 23.62
C LYS A 181 36.07 5.01 23.57
N ILE A 182 35.46 5.26 22.41
CA ILE A 182 34.00 5.19 22.24
C ILE A 182 33.49 3.76 22.49
N ALA A 183 34.15 2.76 21.93
CA ALA A 183 33.82 1.34 22.16
C ALA A 183 33.87 0.96 23.65
N SER A 184 34.81 1.53 24.42
CA SER A 184 34.89 1.29 25.86
C SER A 184 33.64 1.74 26.64
N TYR A 185 32.94 2.78 26.17
CA TYR A 185 31.69 3.24 26.78
C TYR A 185 30.52 2.31 26.51
N VAL A 186 30.55 1.58 25.39
CA VAL A 186 29.55 0.56 25.04
C VAL A 186 29.85 -0.77 25.74
N ASN A 187 31.12 -1.15 25.86
CA ASN A 187 31.51 -2.45 26.42
C ASN A 187 31.43 -2.49 27.96
N ASN A 188 31.67 -1.37 28.65
CA ASN A 188 31.86 -1.39 30.10
C ASN A 188 30.54 -1.21 30.87
N GLN A 189 29.81 -2.30 31.07
CA GLN A 189 28.53 -2.31 31.79
C GLN A 189 28.67 -2.32 33.32
N SER A 190 29.89 -2.44 33.86
CA SER A 190 30.13 -2.53 35.31
C SER A 190 29.96 -1.20 36.06
N ILE A 191 29.95 -0.08 35.33
CA ILE A 191 29.81 1.27 35.88
C ILE A 191 28.48 1.83 35.37
N ALA A 192 27.64 2.33 36.28
CA ALA A 192 26.43 3.06 35.91
C ALA A 192 26.83 4.32 35.09
N GLN A 193 26.72 4.22 33.76
CA GLN A 193 26.91 5.33 32.85
C GLN A 193 25.59 6.04 32.60
N ASP A 194 25.66 7.32 32.27
CA ASP A 194 24.49 8.07 31.78
C ASP A 194 23.96 7.40 30.50
N PRO A 195 22.66 7.08 30.41
CA PRO A 195 22.07 6.49 29.20
C PRO A 195 22.40 7.25 27.91
N ARG A 196 22.52 8.57 27.97
CA ARG A 196 22.87 9.41 26.80
C ARG A 196 24.24 9.07 26.24
N ILE A 197 25.21 8.77 27.11
CA ILE A 197 26.57 8.40 26.68
C ILE A 197 26.53 7.12 25.86
N ILE A 198 25.77 6.10 26.32
CA ILE A 198 25.64 4.83 25.62
C ILE A 198 24.91 5.03 24.28
N GLN A 199 23.79 5.77 24.28
CA GLN A 199 23.01 6.06 23.07
C GLN A 199 23.87 6.69 21.97
N ILE A 200 24.61 7.75 22.31
CA ILE A 200 25.42 8.48 21.34
C ILE A 200 26.65 7.66 20.94
N SER A 201 27.26 6.92 21.88
CA SER A 201 28.40 6.06 21.55
C SER A 201 28.03 4.97 20.55
N LEU A 202 26.86 4.34 20.70
CA LEU A 202 26.33 3.38 19.71
C LEU A 202 26.12 4.06 18.34
N SER A 203 25.51 5.26 18.32
CA SER A 203 25.25 6.02 17.09
C SER A 203 26.54 6.46 16.38
N ILE A 204 27.56 6.88 17.14
CA ILE A 204 28.87 7.23 16.60
C ILE A 204 29.52 6.01 15.95
N LEU A 205 29.49 4.84 16.62
CA LEU A 205 30.08 3.62 16.07
C LEU A 205 29.35 3.14 14.83
N GLU A 206 28.02 3.25 14.80
CA GLU A 206 27.21 2.95 13.63
C GLU A 206 27.63 3.83 12.44
N ASN A 207 27.70 5.14 12.65
CA ASN A 207 28.10 6.09 11.61
C ASN A 207 29.55 5.88 11.14
N ILE A 208 30.46 5.51 12.04
CA ILE A 208 31.82 5.11 11.66
C ILE A 208 31.77 3.90 10.72
N VAL A 209 30.97 2.88 11.04
CA VAL A 209 30.85 1.66 10.22
C VAL A 209 30.24 1.97 8.85
N LEU A 210 29.21 2.81 8.79
CA LEU A 210 28.49 3.12 7.54
C LEU A 210 29.31 4.03 6.61
N ASN A 211 29.92 5.08 7.17
CA ASN A 211 30.47 6.21 6.41
C ASN A 211 32.00 6.21 6.25
N SER A 212 32.74 5.38 7.00
CA SER A 212 34.21 5.34 6.89
C SER A 212 34.72 4.35 5.85
N SER A 213 36.00 4.49 5.47
CA SER A 213 36.73 3.49 4.68
C SER A 213 36.78 2.11 5.38
N SER A 214 36.96 1.05 4.58
CA SER A 214 36.86 -0.36 5.02
C SER A 214 37.75 -0.75 6.21
N GLY A 215 38.84 0.00 6.46
CA GLY A 215 39.73 -0.24 7.59
C GLY A 215 39.10 0.05 8.97
N LYS A 216 38.11 0.94 9.07
CA LYS A 216 37.48 1.28 10.36
C LYS A 216 36.45 0.24 10.82
N TYR A 217 35.77 -0.41 9.88
CA TYR A 217 34.84 -1.52 10.17
C TYR A 217 35.53 -2.61 11.02
N ALA A 218 36.70 -3.09 10.59
CA ALA A 218 37.42 -4.16 11.28
C ALA A 218 37.85 -3.77 12.71
N LEU A 219 38.09 -2.48 12.97
CA LEU A 219 38.39 -1.97 14.31
C LEU A 219 37.15 -2.01 15.19
N VAL A 220 36.02 -1.46 14.73
CA VAL A 220 34.76 -1.46 15.49
C VAL A 220 34.30 -2.88 15.80
N GLU A 221 34.38 -3.78 14.82
CA GLU A 221 34.02 -5.20 14.98
C GLU A 221 34.88 -5.91 16.04
N LYS A 222 36.19 -5.62 16.06
CA LYS A 222 37.10 -6.21 17.04
C LYS A 222 36.82 -5.72 18.46
N GLU A 223 36.55 -4.44 18.60
CA GLU A 223 36.34 -3.82 19.91
C GLU A 223 34.94 -4.09 20.47
N VAL A 224 33.90 -4.08 19.63
CA VAL A 224 32.50 -4.23 20.06
C VAL A 224 31.94 -5.56 19.56
N THR A 225 31.88 -6.53 20.47
CA THR A 225 31.41 -7.88 20.14
C THR A 225 29.87 -7.99 20.14
N TYR A 226 29.32 -8.87 19.30
CA TYR A 226 27.87 -9.12 19.23
C TYR A 226 27.23 -9.48 20.58
N PRO A 227 27.83 -10.32 21.45
CA PRO A 227 27.29 -10.57 22.79
C PRO A 227 27.12 -9.29 23.62
N ASN A 228 28.05 -8.33 23.53
CA ASN A 228 27.95 -7.05 24.23
C ASN A 228 26.78 -6.22 23.70
N LEU A 229 26.55 -6.21 22.39
CA LEU A 229 25.41 -5.53 21.77
C LEU A 229 24.08 -6.16 22.20
N VAL A 230 24.00 -7.49 22.28
CA VAL A 230 22.80 -8.19 22.77
C VAL A 230 22.46 -7.81 24.22
N MET A 231 23.46 -7.59 25.08
CA MET A 231 23.20 -7.14 26.45
C MET A 231 22.50 -5.77 26.49
N HIS A 232 22.79 -4.87 25.54
CA HIS A 232 22.09 -3.57 25.45
C HIS A 232 20.62 -3.70 25.05
N LEU A 233 20.23 -4.79 24.39
CA LEU A 233 18.82 -5.09 24.10
C LEU A 233 18.01 -5.44 25.36
N GLN A 234 18.68 -5.75 26.47
CA GLN A 234 18.05 -5.98 27.78
C GLN A 234 17.82 -4.68 28.56
N SER A 235 18.30 -3.54 28.06
CA SER A 235 18.07 -2.23 28.65
C SER A 235 16.57 -1.89 28.68
N SER A 236 16.12 -1.15 29.69
CA SER A 236 14.76 -0.59 29.75
C SER A 236 14.57 0.62 28.82
N ASN A 237 15.66 1.15 28.25
CA ASN A 237 15.65 2.32 27.39
C ASN A 237 15.53 1.93 25.91
N GLN A 238 14.38 2.22 25.30
CA GLN A 238 14.08 1.85 23.90
C GLN A 238 15.06 2.46 22.89
N VAL A 239 15.60 3.66 23.14
CA VAL A 239 16.58 4.29 22.24
C VAL A 239 17.92 3.55 22.27
N ILE A 240 18.32 3.01 23.43
CA ILE A 240 19.51 2.16 23.51
C ILE A 240 19.30 0.86 22.74
N GLN A 241 18.13 0.23 22.90
CA GLN A 241 17.78 -0.98 22.15
C GLN A 241 17.83 -0.72 20.64
N GLN A 242 17.28 0.42 20.19
CA GLN A 242 17.25 0.81 18.79
C GLN A 242 18.66 1.00 18.23
N ASN A 243 19.50 1.81 18.89
CA ASN A 243 20.87 2.09 18.43
C ASN A 243 21.74 0.82 18.47
N ALA A 244 21.46 -0.11 19.37
CA ALA A 244 22.14 -1.41 19.40
C ALA A 244 21.77 -2.27 18.18
N ILE A 245 20.49 -2.32 17.78
CA ILE A 245 20.07 -3.03 16.56
C ILE A 245 20.60 -2.31 15.32
N ALA A 246 20.58 -0.98 15.27
CA ALA A 246 21.12 -0.19 14.17
C ALA A 246 22.61 -0.47 13.94
N LEU A 247 23.41 -0.53 15.03
CA LEU A 247 24.81 -0.93 14.94
C LEU A 247 24.98 -2.39 14.49
N ILE A 248 24.13 -3.32 14.94
CA ILE A 248 24.14 -4.72 14.44
C ILE A 248 23.86 -4.75 12.93
N ASN A 249 22.88 -3.98 12.45
CA ASN A 249 22.53 -3.85 11.04
C ASN A 249 23.69 -3.28 10.22
N ALA A 250 24.32 -2.20 10.70
CA ALA A 250 25.48 -1.58 10.06
C ALA A 250 26.66 -2.56 9.93
N LEU A 251 26.92 -3.33 10.99
CA LEU A 251 27.97 -4.36 10.98
C LEU A 251 27.63 -5.49 9.99
N LEU A 252 26.40 -5.99 9.98
CA LEU A 252 25.95 -7.00 9.02
C LEU A 252 26.05 -6.52 7.57
N LEU A 253 25.68 -5.26 7.31
CA LEU A 253 25.71 -4.68 5.98
C LEU A 253 27.14 -4.64 5.39
N LYS A 254 28.15 -4.33 6.21
CA LYS A 254 29.56 -4.27 5.78
C LYS A 254 30.30 -5.62 5.89
N ALA A 255 29.79 -6.56 6.66
CA ALA A 255 30.39 -7.87 6.87
C ALA A 255 30.44 -8.73 5.59
N ASP A 256 31.42 -9.63 5.51
CA ASP A 256 31.45 -10.68 4.49
C ASP A 256 30.39 -11.76 4.74
N PHE A 257 30.16 -12.62 3.74
CA PHE A 257 29.13 -13.65 3.81
C PHE A 257 29.32 -14.63 4.99
N ALA A 258 30.55 -15.08 5.24
CA ALA A 258 30.83 -16.04 6.30
C ALA A 258 30.51 -15.45 7.67
N LYS A 259 30.84 -14.18 7.88
CA LYS A 259 30.57 -13.45 9.10
C LYS A 259 29.08 -13.16 9.27
N ARG A 260 28.38 -12.69 8.22
CA ARG A 260 26.92 -12.49 8.26
C ARG A 260 26.21 -13.77 8.69
N LYS A 261 26.61 -14.93 8.14
CA LYS A 261 26.07 -16.25 8.52
C LYS A 261 26.32 -16.59 9.99
N SER A 262 27.53 -16.38 10.51
CA SER A 262 27.86 -16.61 11.92
C SER A 262 27.06 -15.72 12.88
N VAL A 263 26.81 -14.47 12.48
CA VAL A 263 26.07 -13.49 13.29
C VAL A 263 24.58 -13.82 13.28
N ALA A 264 24.00 -14.11 12.11
CA ALA A 264 22.62 -14.57 12.01
C ALA A 264 22.36 -15.81 12.86
N ALA A 265 23.27 -16.80 12.85
CA ALA A 265 23.17 -17.97 13.73
C ALA A 265 23.17 -17.60 15.23
N THR A 266 23.90 -16.55 15.61
CA THR A 266 23.91 -16.03 16.99
C THR A 266 22.59 -15.35 17.32
N LEU A 267 22.04 -14.54 16.41
CA LEU A 267 20.75 -13.85 16.57
C LEU A 267 19.57 -14.83 16.69
N TYR A 268 19.58 -15.90 15.88
CA TYR A 268 18.57 -16.96 15.94
C TYR A 268 18.74 -17.92 17.11
N SER A 269 19.86 -17.86 17.85
CA SER A 269 20.03 -18.67 19.05
C SER A 269 18.92 -18.37 20.07
N LYS A 270 18.42 -19.43 20.72
CA LYS A 270 17.31 -19.34 21.68
C LYS A 270 17.47 -18.24 22.73
N GLN A 271 18.70 -18.01 23.21
CA GLN A 271 18.98 -16.99 24.23
C GLN A 271 18.78 -15.57 23.68
N VAL A 272 19.37 -15.24 22.54
CA VAL A 272 19.28 -13.90 21.94
C VAL A 272 17.87 -13.63 21.43
N ARG A 273 17.26 -14.63 20.79
CA ARG A 273 15.87 -14.59 20.32
C ARG A 273 14.88 -14.32 21.44
N SER A 274 15.06 -14.98 22.59
CA SER A 274 14.26 -14.72 23.79
C SER A 274 14.39 -13.28 24.27
N VAL A 275 15.59 -12.69 24.20
CA VAL A 275 15.83 -11.28 24.57
C VAL A 275 15.10 -10.34 23.61
N ILE A 276 15.25 -10.55 22.29
CA ILE A 276 14.59 -9.71 21.26
C ILE A 276 13.07 -9.76 21.42
N LEU A 277 12.50 -10.97 21.56
CA LEU A 277 11.06 -11.14 21.69
C LEU A 277 10.51 -10.50 22.97
N SER A 278 11.09 -10.81 24.14
CA SER A 278 10.55 -10.36 25.44
C SER A 278 10.80 -8.89 25.73
N ASN A 279 11.98 -8.37 25.38
CA ASN A 279 12.38 -7.02 25.78
C ASN A 279 12.12 -5.95 24.71
N VAL A 280 11.95 -6.34 23.45
CA VAL A 280 11.78 -5.37 22.35
C VAL A 280 10.44 -5.55 21.64
N ILE A 281 10.14 -6.74 21.11
CA ILE A 281 8.93 -6.96 20.30
C ILE A 281 7.65 -7.00 21.14
N GLN A 282 7.68 -7.67 22.30
CA GLN A 282 6.50 -7.87 23.16
C GLN A 282 6.42 -6.89 24.34
N SER A 283 7.44 -6.06 24.54
CA SER A 283 7.51 -5.14 25.69
C SER A 283 6.61 -3.92 25.55
N SER A 284 6.17 -3.58 24.33
CA SER A 284 5.35 -2.40 24.04
C SER A 284 3.90 -2.78 23.70
N PRO A 285 2.89 -2.35 24.49
CA PRO A 285 1.48 -2.71 24.26
C PRO A 285 0.90 -2.26 22.91
N GLY A 286 1.51 -1.27 22.28
CA GLY A 286 1.11 -0.70 20.98
C GLY A 286 1.97 -1.14 19.79
N GLY A 287 2.83 -2.16 19.97
CA GLY A 287 3.86 -2.52 18.99
C GLY A 287 5.12 -1.65 19.11
N VAL A 288 6.10 -1.94 18.26
CA VAL A 288 7.36 -1.17 18.19
C VAL A 288 7.12 0.15 17.46
N GLY A 289 7.81 1.23 17.87
CA GLY A 289 7.74 2.51 17.18
C GLY A 289 8.31 2.43 15.75
N ALA A 290 7.96 3.40 14.89
CA ALA A 290 8.32 3.40 13.46
C ALA A 290 9.82 3.19 13.18
N GLU A 291 10.69 3.86 13.94
CA GLU A 291 12.14 3.73 13.76
C GLU A 291 12.65 2.35 14.18
N MET A 292 12.17 1.82 15.31
CA MET A 292 12.48 0.45 15.72
C MET A 292 11.95 -0.58 14.72
N ALA A 293 10.76 -0.36 14.16
CA ALA A 293 10.18 -1.20 13.11
C ALA A 293 11.07 -1.21 11.86
N HIS A 294 11.60 -0.05 11.46
CA HIS A 294 12.58 0.05 10.39
C HIS A 294 13.85 -0.77 10.69
N GLN A 295 14.39 -0.66 11.91
CA GLN A 295 15.57 -1.44 12.29
C GLN A 295 15.33 -2.95 12.24
N PHE A 296 14.14 -3.44 12.60
CA PHE A 296 13.79 -4.86 12.43
C PHE A 296 13.56 -5.26 10.98
N TYR A 297 12.98 -4.39 10.17
CA TYR A 297 12.82 -4.61 8.73
C TYR A 297 14.18 -4.78 8.05
N VAL A 298 15.15 -3.91 8.35
CA VAL A 298 16.52 -4.01 7.85
C VAL A 298 17.16 -5.32 8.33
N LEU A 299 17.03 -5.64 9.63
CA LEU A 299 17.59 -6.86 10.20
C LEU A 299 17.04 -8.12 9.51
N GLU A 300 15.72 -8.20 9.35
CA GLU A 300 15.05 -9.31 8.68
C GLU A 300 15.49 -9.44 7.21
N THR A 301 15.56 -8.32 6.48
CA THR A 301 16.01 -8.29 5.09
C THR A 301 17.44 -8.83 4.97
N LEU A 302 18.35 -8.40 5.86
CA LEU A 302 19.74 -8.87 5.89
C LEU A 302 19.86 -10.34 6.27
N THR A 303 19.05 -10.83 7.22
CA THR A 303 19.10 -12.24 7.65
C THR A 303 18.47 -13.18 6.63
N LEU A 304 17.33 -12.81 6.03
CA LEU A 304 16.71 -13.58 4.95
C LEU A 304 17.54 -13.52 3.66
N GLY A 305 18.22 -12.40 3.39
CA GLY A 305 19.15 -12.26 2.27
C GLY A 305 20.29 -13.27 2.27
N LEU A 306 20.63 -13.89 3.40
CA LEU A 306 21.60 -15.00 3.45
C LEU A 306 21.17 -16.22 2.63
N LEU A 307 19.87 -16.37 2.38
CA LEU A 307 19.31 -17.46 1.59
C LEU A 307 19.56 -17.27 0.08
N GLU A 308 19.85 -16.04 -0.37
CA GLU A 308 20.09 -15.69 -1.78
C GLU A 308 21.22 -16.55 -2.39
N GLN A 309 22.30 -16.79 -1.63
CA GLN A 309 23.41 -17.62 -2.13
C GLN A 309 22.91 -19.04 -2.47
N ARG A 310 22.11 -19.64 -1.58
CA ARG A 310 21.56 -20.99 -1.81
C ARG A 310 20.48 -20.98 -2.89
N MET A 311 19.69 -19.91 -2.97
CA MET A 311 18.68 -19.68 -4.01
C MET A 311 19.29 -19.67 -5.43
N HIS A 312 20.52 -19.16 -5.57
CA HIS A 312 21.23 -19.12 -6.85
C HIS A 312 22.27 -20.23 -7.03
N THR A 313 22.49 -21.08 -6.02
CA THR A 313 23.36 -22.25 -6.16
C THR A 313 22.62 -23.33 -6.95
N LYS A 314 23.18 -23.72 -8.10
CA LYS A 314 22.69 -24.85 -8.90
C LYS A 314 23.19 -26.17 -8.31
N MET A 315 22.40 -27.22 -8.45
CA MET A 315 22.83 -28.59 -8.15
C MET A 315 24.02 -29.00 -9.03
N ASP A 316 25.13 -29.38 -8.37
CA ASP A 316 26.27 -30.00 -9.05
C ASP A 316 26.01 -31.51 -9.20
N PRO A 317 26.06 -32.06 -10.42
CA PRO A 317 25.93 -33.50 -10.64
C PRO A 317 26.92 -34.37 -9.85
N GLN A 318 28.06 -33.83 -9.42
CA GLN A 318 29.08 -34.54 -8.63
C GLN A 318 28.91 -34.39 -7.12
N ASP A 319 27.94 -33.59 -6.65
CA ASP A 319 27.70 -33.39 -5.22
C ASP A 319 27.01 -34.61 -4.60
N GLN A 320 27.81 -35.47 -3.99
CA GLN A 320 27.33 -36.71 -3.36
C GLN A 320 26.40 -36.45 -2.18
N ASP A 321 26.62 -35.39 -1.38
CA ASP A 321 25.77 -35.04 -0.24
C ASP A 321 24.36 -34.68 -0.71
N ALA A 322 24.27 -33.89 -1.78
CA ALA A 322 23.00 -33.52 -2.36
C ALA A 322 22.26 -34.72 -2.98
N HIS A 323 22.96 -35.64 -3.65
CA HIS A 323 22.36 -36.90 -4.11
C HIS A 323 21.84 -37.76 -2.95
N ASP A 324 22.57 -37.80 -1.84
CA ASP A 324 22.17 -38.57 -0.66
C ASP A 324 20.97 -37.95 0.04
N LYS A 325 20.87 -36.61 0.08
CA LYS A 325 19.67 -35.88 0.51
C LYS A 325 18.44 -36.23 -0.32
N ILE A 326 18.57 -36.32 -1.65
CA ILE A 326 17.46 -36.72 -2.52
C ILE A 326 17.02 -38.17 -2.25
N LYS A 327 17.98 -39.09 -2.06
CA LYS A 327 17.67 -40.48 -1.67
C LYS A 327 17.01 -40.55 -0.30
N GLU A 328 17.40 -39.68 0.62
CA GLU A 328 16.82 -39.59 1.96
C GLU A 328 15.34 -39.17 1.90
N LEU A 329 14.99 -38.18 1.07
CA LEU A 329 13.59 -37.79 0.85
C LEU A 329 12.72 -38.99 0.46
N ARG A 330 13.20 -39.79 -0.52
CA ARG A 330 12.55 -41.03 -0.93
C ARG A 330 12.42 -42.00 0.24
N ARG A 331 13.52 -42.24 0.96
CA ARG A 331 13.56 -43.20 2.07
C ARG A 331 12.55 -42.86 3.16
N ILE A 332 12.46 -41.59 3.57
CA ILE A 332 11.53 -41.13 4.62
C ILE A 332 10.07 -41.28 4.15
N ALA A 333 9.79 -41.06 2.87
CA ALA A 333 8.44 -41.14 2.33
C ALA A 333 7.91 -42.57 2.19
N PHE A 334 8.73 -43.53 1.77
CA PHE A 334 8.28 -44.86 1.34
C PHE A 334 8.84 -46.04 2.14
N ASP A 335 9.97 -45.88 2.84
CA ASP A 335 10.63 -46.98 3.55
C ASP A 335 10.29 -46.98 5.06
N THR A 336 9.10 -46.52 5.44
CA THR A 336 8.65 -46.35 6.84
C THR A 336 8.27 -47.67 7.54
N ASP A 337 7.96 -48.72 6.78
CA ASP A 337 7.65 -50.04 7.31
C ASP A 337 8.75 -51.04 6.90
N GLY A 338 9.44 -51.60 7.89
CA GLY A 338 10.53 -52.60 7.74
C GLY A 338 10.08 -53.97 7.19
N TYR A 339 9.22 -54.01 6.18
CA TYR A 339 8.79 -55.21 5.48
C TYR A 339 9.15 -55.11 3.99
N GLY A 340 10.34 -55.59 3.61
CA GLY A 340 10.71 -55.57 2.19
C GLY A 340 12.11 -56.00 1.79
N THR A 341 12.57 -57.15 2.28
CA THR A 341 13.56 -58.04 1.64
C THR A 341 14.99 -57.54 1.42
N GLY A 342 15.90 -58.09 2.23
CA GLY A 342 17.25 -58.38 1.75
C GLY A 342 17.23 -59.30 0.53
N GLY A 343 18.21 -59.13 -0.36
CA GLY A 343 18.37 -59.96 -1.55
C GLY A 343 19.20 -59.27 -2.61
N ASP A 344 20.50 -59.59 -2.61
CA ASP A 344 21.51 -59.26 -3.60
C ASP A 344 21.04 -59.62 -5.04
N GLY A 345 20.53 -58.62 -5.78
CA GLY A 345 19.85 -58.85 -7.06
C GLY A 345 19.85 -57.66 -8.01
N SER A 346 20.98 -57.46 -8.72
CA SER A 346 21.17 -56.63 -9.91
C SER A 346 20.79 -55.13 -9.79
N ALA A 347 21.81 -54.26 -9.83
CA ALA A 347 21.69 -52.80 -9.84
C ALA A 347 20.62 -52.24 -10.82
N ARG A 348 20.35 -52.93 -11.95
CA ARG A 348 19.33 -52.51 -12.93
C ARG A 348 17.88 -52.62 -12.42
N ARG A 349 17.56 -53.53 -11.49
CA ARG A 349 16.22 -53.59 -10.88
C ARG A 349 16.00 -52.49 -9.85
N GLN A 350 17.03 -52.13 -9.09
CA GLN A 350 16.95 -51.04 -8.10
C GLN A 350 16.77 -49.66 -8.76
N LEU A 351 17.47 -49.38 -9.86
CA LEU A 351 17.30 -48.13 -10.63
C LEU A 351 15.86 -47.95 -11.15
N GLY A 352 15.22 -49.03 -11.60
CA GLY A 352 13.82 -49.01 -12.07
C GLY A 352 12.79 -48.84 -10.95
N VAL A 353 13.13 -49.18 -9.70
CA VAL A 353 12.28 -48.92 -8.52
C VAL A 353 12.44 -47.45 -8.09
N PHE A 354 13.67 -46.94 -8.04
CA PHE A 354 13.93 -45.54 -7.67
C PHE A 354 13.28 -44.54 -8.63
N ALA A 355 13.36 -44.76 -9.95
CA ALA A 355 12.71 -43.87 -10.91
C ALA A 355 11.18 -43.82 -10.71
N LYS A 356 10.55 -44.95 -10.37
CA LYS A 356 9.11 -44.99 -10.04
C LYS A 356 8.79 -44.24 -8.76
N ASP A 357 9.63 -44.36 -7.75
CA ASP A 357 9.45 -43.65 -6.47
C ASP A 357 9.66 -42.14 -6.63
N TYR A 358 10.63 -41.70 -7.45
CA TYR A 358 10.83 -40.28 -7.76
C TYR A 358 9.69 -39.70 -8.61
N LYS A 359 9.13 -40.49 -9.53
CA LYS A 359 7.89 -40.13 -10.22
C LYS A 359 6.73 -39.97 -9.24
N LYS A 360 6.58 -40.90 -8.29
CA LYS A 360 5.56 -40.82 -7.22
C LYS A 360 5.76 -39.65 -6.25
N LEU A 361 7.01 -39.22 -6.04
CA LEU A 361 7.32 -37.98 -5.33
C LEU A 361 6.97 -36.72 -6.12
N GLY A 362 6.64 -36.84 -7.41
CA GLY A 362 6.25 -35.72 -8.26
C GLY A 362 7.41 -34.86 -8.72
N PHE A 363 8.62 -35.42 -8.87
CA PHE A 363 9.72 -34.74 -9.58
C PHE A 363 9.42 -34.63 -11.07
N LYS A 364 9.89 -33.55 -11.70
CA LYS A 364 9.78 -33.36 -13.16
C LYS A 364 10.67 -34.36 -13.91
N TYR A 365 11.88 -34.60 -13.41
CA TYR A 365 12.81 -35.61 -13.94
C TYR A 365 12.85 -36.84 -13.03
N ASP A 366 12.06 -37.86 -13.35
CA ASP A 366 11.92 -39.10 -12.57
C ASP A 366 13.19 -39.99 -12.56
N ILE A 367 13.95 -39.99 -13.66
CA ILE A 367 15.22 -40.74 -13.75
C ILE A 367 16.35 -40.02 -12.98
N ASN A 368 16.39 -38.70 -13.03
CA ASN A 368 17.42 -37.89 -12.40
C ASN A 368 16.83 -36.62 -11.76
N PRO A 369 16.25 -36.72 -10.55
CA PRO A 369 15.62 -35.59 -9.85
C PRO A 369 16.60 -34.45 -9.52
N ALA A 370 17.91 -34.68 -9.55
CA ALA A 370 18.90 -33.62 -9.38
C ALA A 370 18.74 -32.47 -10.40
N LEU A 371 18.21 -32.76 -11.58
CA LEU A 371 17.97 -31.77 -12.63
C LEU A 371 16.92 -30.73 -12.24
N ASP A 372 15.95 -31.05 -11.39
CA ASP A 372 14.93 -30.11 -10.90
C ASP A 372 15.57 -28.95 -10.10
N PHE A 373 16.76 -29.15 -9.53
CA PHE A 373 17.49 -28.17 -8.71
C PHE A 373 18.59 -27.41 -9.49
N THR A 374 18.64 -27.56 -10.81
CA THR A 374 19.58 -26.82 -11.68
C THR A 374 19.02 -25.48 -12.16
N GLU A 375 17.70 -25.31 -12.12
CA GLU A 375 17.00 -24.06 -12.40
C GLU A 375 17.10 -23.13 -11.18
N THR A 376 17.51 -21.87 -11.40
CA THR A 376 17.64 -20.85 -10.35
C THR A 376 16.88 -19.59 -10.75
N PRO A 377 16.09 -18.99 -9.85
CA PRO A 377 15.70 -19.49 -8.52
C PRO A 377 14.77 -20.73 -8.59
N PRO A 378 14.69 -21.58 -7.53
CA PRO A 378 15.35 -21.44 -6.23
C PRO A 378 16.59 -22.35 -6.04
N GLY A 379 17.00 -23.12 -7.06
CA GLY A 379 18.16 -23.99 -7.00
C GLY A 379 18.18 -24.92 -5.79
N MET A 380 19.33 -24.95 -5.10
CA MET A 380 19.56 -25.82 -3.96
C MET A 380 18.78 -25.46 -2.69
N LEU A 381 18.24 -24.24 -2.59
CA LEU A 381 17.42 -23.83 -1.44
C LEU A 381 16.15 -24.69 -1.32
N ALA A 382 15.53 -25.05 -2.45
CA ALA A 382 14.37 -25.93 -2.44
C ALA A 382 14.71 -27.32 -1.87
N LEU A 383 15.86 -27.89 -2.22
CA LEU A 383 16.30 -29.17 -1.67
C LEU A 383 16.52 -29.08 -0.15
N ASP A 384 17.15 -28.00 0.33
CA ASP A 384 17.35 -27.76 1.75
C ASP A 384 16.01 -27.69 2.50
N CYS A 385 15.02 -26.96 1.97
CA CYS A 385 13.67 -26.87 2.53
C CYS A 385 12.92 -28.21 2.53
N MET A 386 13.01 -28.99 1.44
CA MET A 386 12.37 -30.30 1.36
C MET A 386 12.96 -31.28 2.39
N VAL A 387 14.29 -31.29 2.51
CA VAL A 387 15.00 -32.15 3.49
C VAL A 387 14.66 -31.73 4.91
N TYR A 388 14.61 -30.43 5.17
CA TYR A 388 14.17 -29.91 6.46
C TYR A 388 12.75 -30.38 6.80
N PHE A 389 11.80 -30.25 5.87
CA PHE A 389 10.42 -30.72 6.07
C PHE A 389 10.36 -32.22 6.38
N ALA A 390 11.10 -33.04 5.63
CA ALA A 390 11.15 -34.48 5.84
C ALA A 390 11.78 -34.89 7.17
N ARG A 391 12.82 -34.19 7.64
CA ARG A 391 13.52 -34.49 8.89
C ARG A 391 12.80 -33.98 10.13
N ASN A 392 12.25 -32.77 10.06
CA ASN A 392 11.69 -32.06 11.22
C ASN A 392 10.19 -32.30 11.38
N HIS A 393 9.47 -32.57 10.28
CA HIS A 393 8.02 -32.84 10.28
C HIS A 393 7.68 -34.12 9.50
N PRO A 394 8.27 -35.29 9.85
CA PRO A 394 8.15 -36.52 9.06
C PRO A 394 6.70 -36.98 8.87
N CYS A 395 5.84 -36.81 9.88
CA CYS A 395 4.43 -37.17 9.78
C CYS A 395 3.68 -36.35 8.73
N ASP A 396 3.88 -35.03 8.72
CA ASP A 396 3.23 -34.13 7.75
C ASP A 396 3.82 -34.32 6.35
N TYR A 397 5.15 -34.51 6.25
CA TYR A 397 5.83 -34.84 5.00
C TYR A 397 5.30 -36.12 4.36
N THR A 398 5.31 -37.23 5.11
CA THR A 398 4.83 -38.51 4.60
C THR A 398 3.35 -38.46 4.26
N LYS A 399 2.54 -37.72 5.04
CA LYS A 399 1.12 -37.49 4.71
C LYS A 399 0.96 -36.78 3.36
N VAL A 400 1.66 -35.67 3.13
CA VAL A 400 1.59 -34.92 1.87
C VAL A 400 2.02 -35.80 0.68
N VAL A 401 3.10 -36.58 0.82
CA VAL A 401 3.58 -37.45 -0.25
C VAL A 401 2.63 -38.63 -0.52
N LEU A 402 2.23 -39.36 0.52
CA LEU A 402 1.42 -40.58 0.37
C LEU A 402 -0.01 -40.30 -0.10
N GLU A 403 -0.61 -39.19 0.32
CA GLU A 403 -1.95 -38.80 -0.14
C GLU A 403 -2.02 -38.52 -1.65
N ASN A 404 -0.89 -38.15 -2.26
CA ASN A 404 -0.80 -37.85 -3.69
C ASN A 404 -0.23 -39.01 -4.50
N SER A 405 0.77 -39.73 -3.99
CA SER A 405 1.41 -40.86 -4.70
C SER A 405 0.54 -42.11 -4.87
N CYS A 406 -0.51 -42.25 -4.04
CA CYS A 406 -1.48 -43.34 -4.13
C CYS A 406 -2.68 -43.01 -5.04
N ARG A 407 -2.78 -41.77 -5.51
CA ARG A 407 -3.82 -41.36 -6.47
C ARG A 407 -3.37 -41.76 -7.87
N ALA A 408 -4.28 -42.37 -8.62
CA ALA A 408 -4.06 -42.74 -10.02
C ALA A 408 -4.90 -41.85 -10.97
N ASP A 409 -5.43 -40.74 -10.45
CA ASP A 409 -6.24 -39.77 -11.20
C ASP A 409 -5.44 -38.50 -11.52
N GLU A 410 -6.01 -37.64 -12.36
CA GLU A 410 -5.37 -36.41 -12.85
C GLU A 410 -5.21 -35.32 -11.76
N HIS A 411 -5.65 -35.60 -10.53
CA HIS A 411 -5.69 -34.67 -9.40
C HIS A 411 -4.54 -34.86 -8.41
N GLU A 412 -3.49 -35.61 -8.78
CA GLU A 412 -2.28 -35.73 -7.97
C GLU A 412 -1.53 -34.39 -7.89
N CYS A 413 -1.15 -33.98 -6.68
CA CYS A 413 -0.27 -32.82 -6.46
C CYS A 413 1.19 -33.28 -6.47
N PRO A 414 2.02 -32.88 -7.46
CA PRO A 414 3.38 -33.39 -7.60
C PRO A 414 4.33 -32.71 -6.61
N PHE A 415 4.57 -33.34 -5.46
CA PHE A 415 5.32 -32.76 -4.32
C PHE A 415 6.67 -32.15 -4.72
N GLY A 416 7.50 -32.84 -5.51
CA GLY A 416 8.80 -32.35 -5.95
C GLY A 416 8.68 -31.04 -6.73
N ARG A 417 7.90 -31.04 -7.81
CA ARG A 417 7.66 -29.86 -8.65
C ARG A 417 7.03 -28.71 -7.86
N THR A 418 6.02 -28.97 -7.04
CA THR A 418 5.37 -27.92 -6.25
C THR A 418 6.26 -27.36 -5.16
N SER A 419 7.18 -28.16 -4.59
CA SER A 419 8.14 -27.71 -3.58
C SER A 419 9.15 -26.72 -4.17
N VAL A 420 9.67 -27.01 -5.37
CA VAL A 420 10.58 -26.11 -6.09
C VAL A 420 9.87 -24.79 -6.41
N GLU A 421 8.68 -24.84 -7.03
CA GLU A 421 7.96 -23.62 -7.36
C GLU A 421 7.51 -22.84 -6.12
N LEU A 422 7.12 -23.53 -5.04
CA LEU A 422 6.75 -22.88 -3.78
C LEU A 422 7.95 -22.15 -3.18
N CYS A 423 9.12 -22.79 -3.10
CA CYS A 423 10.31 -22.14 -2.58
C CYS A 423 10.62 -20.85 -3.34
N LYS A 424 10.51 -20.87 -4.68
CA LYS A 424 10.64 -19.67 -5.52
C LYS A 424 9.58 -18.61 -5.17
N LEU A 425 8.31 -18.99 -5.09
CA LEU A 425 7.23 -18.08 -4.70
C LEU A 425 7.48 -17.43 -3.34
N LEU A 426 7.95 -18.18 -2.34
CA LEU A 426 8.26 -17.63 -1.02
C LEU A 426 9.43 -16.65 -1.07
N CYS A 427 10.43 -16.90 -1.91
CA CYS A 427 11.52 -15.95 -2.14
C CYS A 427 11.02 -14.64 -2.76
N GLU A 428 10.09 -14.71 -3.71
CA GLU A 428 9.44 -13.54 -4.32
C GLU A 428 8.59 -12.75 -3.31
N VAL A 429 7.77 -13.43 -2.51
CA VAL A 429 6.89 -12.80 -1.51
C VAL A 429 7.70 -12.11 -0.41
N LEU A 430 8.87 -12.65 -0.07
CA LEU A 430 9.75 -12.11 0.96
C LEU A 430 10.87 -11.21 0.40
N HIS A 431 10.88 -10.95 -0.91
CA HIS A 431 11.88 -10.11 -1.57
C HIS A 431 13.34 -10.54 -1.27
N ILE A 432 13.59 -11.86 -1.25
CA ILE A 432 14.92 -12.40 -0.91
C ILE A 432 15.95 -11.98 -1.97
N GLY A 433 17.03 -11.33 -1.52
CA GLY A 433 18.11 -10.81 -2.36
C GLY A 433 17.98 -9.32 -2.70
N GLU A 434 16.85 -8.69 -2.36
CA GLU A 434 16.70 -7.24 -2.49
C GLU A 434 17.36 -6.52 -1.30
N PRO A 435 18.06 -5.39 -1.52
CA PRO A 435 18.60 -4.58 -0.43
C PRO A 435 17.47 -3.89 0.36
N PRO A 436 17.69 -3.60 1.65
CA PRO A 436 16.67 -2.93 2.46
C PRO A 436 16.37 -1.52 1.93
N SER A 437 15.08 -1.15 1.90
CA SER A 437 14.63 0.21 1.60
C SER A 437 14.87 1.17 2.76
N GLU A 438 15.24 2.42 2.48
CA GLU A 438 15.46 3.49 3.48
C GLU A 438 14.21 3.81 4.32
N GLN A 439 13.01 3.52 3.82
CA GLN A 439 11.74 3.83 4.49
C GLN A 439 10.93 2.58 4.86
N GLY A 440 11.48 1.38 4.64
CA GLY A 440 10.76 0.14 4.92
C GLY A 440 10.54 -0.06 6.43
N GLN A 441 9.31 -0.33 6.85
CA GLN A 441 8.96 -0.59 8.26
C GLN A 441 8.23 -1.92 8.47
N ASN A 442 7.92 -2.62 7.38
CA ASN A 442 7.14 -3.85 7.40
C ASN A 442 8.06 -5.05 7.62
N PHE A 443 8.24 -5.46 8.86
CA PHE A 443 8.90 -6.71 9.24
C PHE A 443 7.86 -7.73 9.72
N HIS A 444 8.22 -9.01 9.78
CA HIS A 444 7.35 -10.11 10.19
C HIS A 444 7.81 -10.70 11.54
N PRO A 445 7.14 -10.37 12.66
CA PRO A 445 7.56 -10.82 13.99
C PRO A 445 7.69 -12.33 14.13
N MET A 446 6.88 -13.10 13.38
CA MET A 446 6.93 -14.57 13.40
C MET A 446 8.30 -15.15 13.04
N PHE A 447 9.10 -14.49 12.20
CA PHE A 447 10.43 -15.00 11.83
C PHE A 447 11.45 -14.87 12.96
N PHE A 448 11.16 -14.10 13.99
CA PHE A 448 11.93 -14.04 15.23
C PHE A 448 11.47 -15.07 16.27
N THR A 449 10.60 -16.02 15.92
CA THR A 449 10.06 -17.03 16.87
C THR A 449 10.66 -18.42 16.73
N HIS A 450 11.50 -18.65 15.72
CA HIS A 450 12.11 -19.95 15.44
C HIS A 450 13.57 -19.82 15.01
N ASP A 451 14.33 -20.90 15.13
CA ASP A 451 15.77 -20.94 14.81
C ASP A 451 16.00 -21.10 13.29
N HIS A 452 15.05 -21.75 12.62
CA HIS A 452 14.95 -21.94 11.16
C HIS A 452 13.62 -21.38 10.64
N PRO A 453 13.45 -20.04 10.64
CA PRO A 453 12.14 -19.43 10.39
C PRO A 453 11.64 -19.59 8.95
N PHE A 454 12.54 -19.54 7.96
CA PHE A 454 12.16 -19.69 6.55
C PHE A 454 11.76 -21.13 6.23
N GLU A 455 12.47 -22.12 6.76
CA GLU A 455 12.17 -23.53 6.54
C GLU A 455 10.86 -23.95 7.21
N GLU A 456 10.58 -23.47 8.42
CA GLU A 456 9.26 -23.67 9.05
C GLU A 456 8.14 -22.99 8.26
N PHE A 457 8.37 -21.79 7.76
CA PHE A 457 7.42 -21.09 6.90
C PHE A 457 7.13 -21.86 5.61
N PHE A 458 8.16 -22.45 4.99
CA PHE A 458 8.01 -23.37 3.86
C PHE A 458 7.15 -24.59 4.23
N CYS A 459 7.40 -25.23 5.37
CA CYS A 459 6.63 -26.38 5.84
C CYS A 459 5.13 -26.04 6.00
N LEU A 460 4.80 -24.87 6.54
CA LEU A 460 3.41 -24.42 6.65
C LEU A 460 2.79 -24.17 5.27
N CYS A 461 3.54 -23.55 4.36
CA CYS A 461 3.05 -23.21 3.03
C CYS A 461 2.89 -24.43 2.12
N ILE A 462 3.72 -25.48 2.23
CA ILE A 462 3.57 -26.70 1.42
C ILE A 462 2.35 -27.52 1.85
N VAL A 463 2.04 -27.53 3.16
CA VAL A 463 0.81 -28.12 3.68
C VAL A 463 -0.42 -27.34 3.21
N LEU A 464 -0.35 -25.99 3.24
CA LEU A 464 -1.38 -25.12 2.67
C LEU A 464 -1.59 -25.41 1.18
N LEU A 465 -0.51 -25.46 0.40
CA LEU A 465 -0.57 -25.68 -1.05
C LEU A 465 -1.28 -27.01 -1.36
N ASN A 466 -0.93 -28.09 -0.67
CA ASN A 466 -1.58 -29.39 -0.85
C ASN A 466 -3.08 -29.34 -0.47
N LYS A 467 -3.44 -28.55 0.56
CA LYS A 467 -4.85 -28.32 0.94
C LYS A 467 -5.58 -27.55 -0.18
N THR A 468 -5.05 -26.42 -0.62
CA THR A 468 -5.65 -25.57 -1.66
C THR A 468 -5.79 -26.31 -2.99
N TRP A 469 -4.78 -27.10 -3.40
CA TRP A 469 -4.85 -27.97 -4.58
C TRP A 469 -6.08 -28.89 -4.54
N LYS A 470 -6.36 -29.50 -3.39
CA LYS A 470 -7.51 -30.38 -3.20
C LYS A 470 -8.83 -29.62 -3.15
N GLU A 471 -8.88 -28.46 -2.49
CA GLU A 471 -10.07 -27.60 -2.44
C GLU A 471 -10.49 -27.15 -3.84
N MET A 472 -9.52 -26.87 -4.71
CA MET A 472 -9.74 -26.49 -6.11
C MET A 472 -10.05 -27.70 -7.01
N ARG A 473 -9.90 -28.94 -6.53
CA ARG A 473 -9.89 -30.16 -7.37
C ARG A 473 -8.97 -30.00 -8.59
N ALA A 474 -7.81 -29.39 -8.37
CA ALA A 474 -6.91 -28.98 -9.42
C ALA A 474 -6.30 -30.18 -10.16
N THR A 475 -5.93 -29.93 -11.41
CA THR A 475 -5.08 -30.83 -12.21
C THR A 475 -3.74 -30.14 -12.50
N THR A 476 -2.85 -30.82 -13.22
CA THR A 476 -1.56 -30.22 -13.65
C THR A 476 -1.76 -28.98 -14.55
N GLU A 477 -2.91 -28.85 -15.24
CA GLU A 477 -3.21 -27.68 -16.07
C GLU A 477 -3.53 -26.42 -15.22
N ASP A 478 -4.06 -26.61 -14.01
CA ASP A 478 -4.41 -25.52 -13.09
C ASP A 478 -3.22 -25.03 -12.26
N PHE A 479 -2.02 -25.59 -12.48
CA PHE A 479 -0.82 -25.32 -11.68
C PHE A 479 -0.60 -23.82 -11.42
N VAL A 480 -0.63 -22.99 -12.46
CA VAL A 480 -0.43 -21.53 -12.32
C VAL A 480 -1.55 -20.88 -11.49
N LYS A 481 -2.80 -21.30 -11.67
CA LYS A 481 -3.95 -20.75 -10.91
C LYS A 481 -3.85 -21.11 -9.44
N VAL A 482 -3.49 -22.35 -9.11
CA VAL A 482 -3.31 -22.78 -7.72
C VAL A 482 -2.24 -21.93 -7.03
N PHE A 483 -1.11 -21.69 -7.70
CA PHE A 483 -0.05 -20.84 -7.17
C PHE A 483 -0.48 -19.38 -7.01
N SER A 484 -1.33 -18.85 -7.89
CA SER A 484 -1.93 -17.52 -7.72
C SER A 484 -2.80 -17.44 -6.46
N VAL A 485 -3.61 -18.46 -6.19
CA VAL A 485 -4.43 -18.54 -4.96
C VAL A 485 -3.53 -18.68 -3.73
N VAL A 486 -2.53 -19.55 -3.77
CA VAL A 486 -1.59 -19.77 -2.65
C VAL A 486 -0.79 -18.50 -2.34
N LYS A 487 -0.32 -17.78 -3.38
CA LYS A 487 0.33 -16.47 -3.23
C LYS A 487 -0.59 -15.50 -2.47
N GLU A 488 -1.85 -15.40 -2.90
CA GLU A 488 -2.83 -14.53 -2.26
C GLU A 488 -3.09 -14.92 -0.79
N GLN A 489 -3.26 -16.22 -0.51
CA GLN A 489 -3.43 -16.72 0.86
C GLN A 489 -2.25 -16.33 1.76
N ILE A 490 -1.03 -16.49 1.27
CA ILE A 490 0.19 -16.17 2.00
C ILE A 490 0.31 -14.66 2.20
N THR A 491 0.20 -13.86 1.13
CA THR A 491 0.32 -12.40 1.19
C THR A 491 -0.73 -11.79 2.13
N ARG A 492 -2.00 -12.22 2.07
CA ARG A 492 -3.04 -11.76 3.01
C ARG A 492 -2.78 -12.18 4.45
N ALA A 493 -2.25 -13.39 4.65
CA ALA A 493 -1.90 -13.85 5.99
C ALA A 493 -0.72 -13.08 6.59
N LEU A 494 0.30 -12.76 5.78
CA LEU A 494 1.44 -11.92 6.19
C LEU A 494 1.02 -10.48 6.47
N ALA A 495 0.11 -9.91 5.66
CA ALA A 495 -0.42 -8.56 5.88
C ALA A 495 -1.13 -8.40 7.25
N CYS A 496 -1.58 -9.49 7.86
CA CYS A 496 -2.14 -9.48 9.22
C CYS A 496 -1.08 -9.40 10.34
N GLN A 497 0.21 -9.35 9.99
CA GLN A 497 1.33 -9.24 10.92
C GLN A 497 1.29 -10.27 12.07
N PRO A 498 1.28 -11.58 11.74
CA PRO A 498 1.16 -12.64 12.74
C PRO A 498 2.38 -12.63 13.69
N ALA A 499 2.10 -12.63 14.99
CA ALA A 499 3.16 -12.60 16.01
C ALA A 499 3.94 -13.93 16.17
N SER A 500 3.45 -15.03 15.60
CA SER A 500 4.09 -16.35 15.65
C SER A 500 3.68 -17.23 14.48
N LEU A 501 4.47 -18.27 14.20
CA LEU A 501 4.19 -19.26 13.16
C LEU A 501 2.85 -19.99 13.39
N ASP A 502 2.46 -20.24 14.65
CA ASP A 502 1.15 -20.84 14.97
C ASP A 502 -0.03 -19.91 14.65
N LYS A 503 0.12 -18.61 14.89
CA LYS A 503 -0.91 -17.61 14.52
C LYS A 503 -1.02 -17.51 13.00
N PHE A 504 0.12 -17.54 12.29
CA PHE A 504 0.15 -17.61 10.83
C PHE A 504 -0.56 -18.86 10.31
N LYS A 505 -0.25 -20.04 10.87
CA LYS A 505 -0.92 -21.32 10.54
C LYS A 505 -2.44 -21.24 10.76
N THR A 506 -2.88 -20.66 11.87
CA THR A 506 -4.30 -20.47 12.18
C THR A 506 -4.97 -19.54 11.17
N LYS A 507 -4.30 -18.45 10.76
CA LYS A 507 -4.82 -17.54 9.73
C LYS A 507 -4.95 -18.23 8.36
N LEU A 508 -3.95 -19.01 7.97
CA LEU A 508 -4.00 -19.83 6.75
C LEU A 508 -5.15 -20.85 6.75
N GLN A 509 -5.52 -21.39 7.92
CA GLN A 509 -6.66 -22.31 8.01
C GLN A 509 -7.99 -21.63 7.66
N ILE A 510 -8.13 -20.33 7.97
CA ILE A 510 -9.33 -19.53 7.71
C ILE A 510 -9.39 -19.10 6.24
N LEU A 511 -8.25 -18.77 5.64
CA LEU A 511 -8.14 -18.33 4.23
C LEU A 511 -8.22 -19.54 3.28
N THR A 512 -9.34 -20.25 3.25
CA THR A 512 -9.61 -21.34 2.30
C THR A 512 -9.78 -20.80 0.87
N TYR A 513 -9.74 -21.69 -0.14
CA TYR A 513 -10.02 -21.30 -1.53
C TYR A 513 -11.38 -20.60 -1.69
N SER A 514 -12.41 -21.10 -0.99
CA SER A 514 -13.74 -20.47 -1.01
C SER A 514 -13.72 -19.07 -0.42
N GLU A 515 -12.96 -18.86 0.65
CA GLU A 515 -12.85 -17.54 1.28
C GLU A 515 -12.10 -16.56 0.39
N ILE A 516 -10.99 -16.98 -0.25
CA ILE A 516 -10.27 -16.14 -1.22
C ILE A 516 -11.18 -15.75 -2.39
N THR A 517 -11.96 -16.70 -2.91
CA THR A 517 -12.91 -16.42 -3.99
C THR A 517 -13.98 -15.42 -3.56
N ASN A 518 -14.52 -15.54 -2.34
CA ASN A 518 -15.48 -14.59 -1.79
C ASN A 518 -14.88 -13.19 -1.63
N LEU A 519 -13.65 -13.09 -1.12
CA LEU A 519 -12.94 -11.83 -0.94
C LEU A 519 -12.71 -11.13 -2.30
N TRP A 520 -12.25 -11.86 -3.32
CA TRP A 520 -12.13 -11.31 -4.67
C TRP A 520 -13.46 -10.84 -5.25
N GLN A 521 -14.54 -11.58 -5.02
CA GLN A 521 -15.87 -11.18 -5.47
C GLN A 521 -16.35 -9.91 -4.75
N GLN A 522 -16.11 -9.80 -3.45
CA GLN A 522 -16.42 -8.60 -2.66
C GLN A 522 -15.61 -7.39 -3.13
N GLU A 523 -14.30 -7.56 -3.33
CA GLU A 523 -13.40 -6.51 -3.82
C GLU A 523 -13.79 -6.04 -5.22
N ARG A 524 -14.13 -6.99 -6.12
CA ARG A 524 -14.63 -6.66 -7.45
C ARG A 524 -15.95 -5.90 -7.39
N THR A 525 -16.91 -6.35 -6.57
CA THR A 525 -18.21 -5.68 -6.43
C THR A 525 -18.06 -4.28 -5.85
N SER A 526 -17.25 -4.13 -4.80
CA SER A 526 -16.94 -2.84 -4.17
C SER A 526 -16.24 -1.87 -5.14
N ARG A 527 -15.30 -2.39 -5.95
CA ARG A 527 -14.62 -1.61 -6.98
C ARG A 527 -15.59 -1.19 -8.09
N GLU A 528 -16.43 -2.09 -8.59
CA GLU A 528 -17.47 -1.78 -9.59
C GLU A 528 -18.45 -0.72 -9.05
N GLU A 529 -18.84 -0.80 -7.77
CA GLU A 529 -19.66 0.22 -7.10
C GLU A 529 -18.95 1.57 -7.03
N TRP A 530 -17.68 1.59 -6.59
CA TRP A 530 -16.89 2.82 -6.49
C TRP A 530 -16.70 3.48 -7.86
N GLU A 531 -16.34 2.69 -8.88
CA GLU A 531 -16.17 3.16 -10.26
C GLU A 531 -17.50 3.69 -10.82
N SER A 532 -18.63 3.04 -10.57
CA SER A 532 -19.96 3.49 -11.05
C SER A 532 -20.35 4.90 -10.57
N HIS A 533 -19.75 5.39 -9.47
CA HIS A 533 -19.94 6.74 -8.94
C HIS A 533 -18.82 7.72 -9.33
N ALA A 534 -17.80 7.28 -10.06
CA ALA A 534 -16.75 8.16 -10.55
C ALA A 534 -17.34 9.20 -11.51
N ARG A 535 -16.89 10.47 -11.37
CA ARG A 535 -17.40 11.60 -12.16
C ARG A 535 -17.40 11.35 -13.68
N PRO A 536 -16.33 10.80 -14.30
CA PRO A 536 -16.36 10.50 -15.73
C PRO A 536 -17.44 9.49 -16.13
N ILE A 537 -17.74 8.51 -15.26
CA ILE A 537 -18.78 7.51 -15.50
C ILE A 537 -20.18 8.14 -15.36
N VAL A 538 -20.37 9.05 -14.40
CA VAL A 538 -21.62 9.81 -14.27
C VAL A 538 -21.86 10.71 -15.48
N GLU A 539 -20.84 11.45 -15.92
CA GLU A 539 -20.92 12.29 -17.12
C GLU A 539 -21.22 11.45 -18.37
N LEU A 540 -20.59 10.27 -18.49
CA LEU A 540 -20.87 9.33 -19.57
C LEU A 540 -22.31 8.80 -19.52
N LYS A 541 -22.82 8.45 -18.32
CA LYS A 541 -24.23 8.05 -18.11
C LYS A 541 -25.19 9.14 -18.58
N GLU A 542 -24.93 10.40 -18.23
CA GLU A 542 -25.75 11.54 -18.66
C GLU A 542 -25.73 11.74 -20.20
N GLN A 543 -24.57 11.56 -20.84
CA GLN A 543 -24.42 11.68 -22.29
C GLN A 543 -25.16 10.57 -23.06
N ILE A 544 -25.20 9.36 -22.53
CA ILE A 544 -25.81 8.18 -23.18
C ILE A 544 -27.32 8.10 -22.91
N THR A 545 -27.79 8.61 -21.77
CA THR A 545 -29.19 8.55 -21.34
C THR A 545 -30.20 8.94 -22.44
N PRO A 546 -30.01 10.02 -23.23
CA PRO A 546 -30.93 10.38 -24.31
C PRO A 546 -31.08 9.30 -25.39
N GLU A 547 -29.98 8.66 -25.80
CA GLU A 547 -29.98 7.60 -26.82
C GLU A 547 -30.72 6.36 -26.33
N ILE A 548 -30.49 5.95 -25.08
CA ILE A 548 -31.19 4.83 -24.45
C ILE A 548 -32.68 5.13 -24.28
N MET A 549 -33.04 6.36 -23.91
CA MET A 549 -34.43 6.78 -23.83
C MET A 549 -35.13 6.78 -25.19
N GLU A 550 -34.44 7.14 -26.27
CA GLU A 550 -34.97 7.04 -27.62
C GLU A 550 -35.22 5.57 -28.01
N LEU A 551 -34.32 4.66 -27.65
CA LEU A 551 -34.51 3.22 -27.88
C LEU A 551 -35.75 2.69 -27.14
N ILE A 552 -35.92 3.07 -25.87
CA ILE A 552 -37.12 2.71 -25.10
C ILE A 552 -38.36 3.29 -25.77
N GLN A 553 -38.33 4.56 -26.19
CA GLN A 553 -39.43 5.20 -26.91
C GLN A 553 -39.79 4.44 -28.20
N GLN A 554 -38.80 4.06 -29.01
CA GLN A 554 -39.03 3.28 -30.23
C GLN A 554 -39.70 1.93 -29.93
N GLN A 555 -39.29 1.27 -28.84
CA GLN A 555 -39.92 0.03 -28.39
C GLN A 555 -41.39 0.25 -27.98
N ARG A 556 -41.71 1.33 -27.23
CA ARG A 556 -43.10 1.66 -26.84
C ARG A 556 -43.97 1.95 -28.06
N LEU A 557 -43.46 2.72 -29.01
CA LEU A 557 -44.16 3.03 -30.26
C LEU A 557 -44.38 1.76 -31.11
N GLY A 558 -43.37 0.90 -31.20
CA GLY A 558 -43.46 -0.40 -31.87
C GLY A 558 -44.57 -1.27 -31.27
N PHE A 559 -44.63 -1.35 -29.94
CA PHE A 559 -45.68 -2.08 -29.22
C PHE A 559 -47.08 -1.56 -29.56
N MET A 560 -47.26 -0.24 -29.64
CA MET A 560 -48.56 0.35 -30.01
C MET A 560 -48.91 0.13 -31.49
N VAL A 561 -47.93 0.02 -32.38
CA VAL A 561 -48.14 -0.33 -33.81
C VAL A 561 -48.58 -1.78 -33.98
N GLU A 562 -48.01 -2.70 -33.20
CA GLU A 562 -48.50 -4.09 -33.13
C GLU A 562 -49.95 -4.12 -32.67
N GLY A 563 -50.28 -3.29 -31.67
CA GLY A 563 -51.64 -3.09 -31.20
C GLY A 563 -52.01 -3.90 -29.98
N THR A 564 -53.13 -3.54 -29.35
CA THR A 564 -53.56 -4.20 -28.12
C THR A 564 -55.07 -4.32 -28.08
N ARG A 565 -55.52 -5.44 -27.51
CA ARG A 565 -56.93 -5.68 -27.21
C ARG A 565 -57.27 -5.15 -25.83
N PHE A 566 -58.33 -4.36 -25.78
CA PHE A 566 -58.89 -3.83 -24.55
C PHE A 566 -60.29 -4.39 -24.31
N THR A 567 -60.70 -4.48 -23.05
CA THR A 567 -62.09 -4.82 -22.72
C THR A 567 -62.96 -3.57 -22.86
N LYS A 568 -64.19 -3.71 -23.36
CA LYS A 568 -65.10 -2.57 -23.51
C LYS A 568 -65.78 -2.22 -22.18
N TYR A 569 -65.81 -0.93 -21.86
CA TYR A 569 -66.49 -0.39 -20.69
C TYR A 569 -67.63 0.53 -21.13
N SER A 570 -68.70 0.59 -20.34
CA SER A 570 -69.78 1.55 -20.57
C SER A 570 -69.34 2.97 -20.19
N GLN A 571 -70.06 3.98 -20.64
CA GLN A 571 -69.82 5.39 -20.25
C GLN A 571 -69.93 5.63 -18.73
N ARG A 572 -70.55 4.70 -17.98
CA ARG A 572 -70.60 4.70 -16.51
C ARG A 572 -69.49 3.86 -15.86
N GLY A 573 -68.49 3.46 -16.64
CA GLY A 573 -67.33 2.68 -16.18
C GLY A 573 -67.63 1.21 -15.86
N GLN A 574 -68.76 0.65 -16.32
CA GLN A 574 -69.08 -0.76 -16.08
C GLN A 574 -68.49 -1.63 -17.18
N ARG A 575 -67.73 -2.66 -16.79
CA ARG A 575 -67.19 -3.66 -17.72
C ARG A 575 -68.34 -4.34 -18.47
N ILE A 576 -68.27 -4.35 -19.79
CA ILE A 576 -69.22 -5.08 -20.64
C ILE A 576 -68.65 -6.47 -20.85
N LYS A 577 -69.40 -7.49 -20.43
CA LYS A 577 -68.95 -8.89 -20.52
C LYS A 577 -68.83 -9.32 -21.98
N ASP A 578 -67.78 -10.07 -22.30
CA ASP A 578 -67.51 -10.69 -23.61
C ASP A 578 -67.52 -9.72 -24.80
N LYS A 579 -67.15 -8.46 -24.55
CA LYS A 579 -67.00 -7.41 -25.56
C LYS A 579 -65.61 -6.79 -25.49
N PHE A 580 -64.91 -6.84 -26.60
CA PHE A 580 -63.55 -6.34 -26.74
C PHE A 580 -63.46 -5.37 -27.91
N TRP A 581 -62.41 -4.56 -27.87
CA TRP A 581 -62.03 -3.69 -28.96
C TRP A 581 -60.52 -3.70 -29.11
N TYR A 582 -60.06 -3.55 -30.34
CA TYR A 582 -58.65 -3.58 -30.68
C TYR A 582 -58.21 -2.19 -31.10
N VAL A 583 -57.03 -1.76 -30.64
CA VAL A 583 -56.47 -0.45 -30.93
C VAL A 583 -55.05 -0.60 -31.42
N ARG A 584 -54.72 0.07 -32.53
CA ARG A 584 -53.38 0.09 -33.15
C ARG A 584 -52.98 1.50 -33.51
N LEU A 585 -51.70 1.79 -33.40
CA LEU A 585 -51.08 2.98 -33.97
C LEU A 585 -50.66 2.69 -35.42
N SER A 586 -50.87 3.63 -36.33
CA SER A 586 -50.37 3.55 -37.70
C SER A 586 -48.83 3.57 -37.72
N PRO A 587 -48.15 2.86 -38.64
CA PRO A 587 -46.68 2.83 -38.69
C PRO A 587 -45.98 4.20 -38.86
N ASN A 588 -46.69 5.22 -39.34
CA ASN A 588 -46.19 6.59 -39.43
C ASN A 588 -46.44 7.43 -38.16
N TYR A 589 -46.98 6.81 -37.10
CA TYR A 589 -47.28 7.39 -35.80
C TYR A 589 -48.28 8.55 -35.78
N LYS A 590 -49.13 8.67 -36.81
CA LYS A 590 -50.07 9.81 -36.95
C LYS A 590 -51.51 9.49 -36.61
N MET A 591 -51.93 8.23 -36.62
CA MET A 591 -53.32 7.83 -36.47
C MET A 591 -53.48 6.60 -35.57
N PHE A 592 -54.44 6.63 -34.65
CA PHE A 592 -54.96 5.44 -34.00
C PHE A 592 -56.10 4.85 -34.81
N HIS A 593 -56.07 3.54 -34.99
CA HIS A 593 -57.11 2.75 -35.64
C HIS A 593 -57.75 1.85 -34.59
N TYR A 594 -59.09 1.85 -34.51
CA TYR A 594 -59.79 1.04 -33.51
C TYR A 594 -61.16 0.54 -33.95
N GLY A 595 -61.59 -0.58 -33.36
CA GLY A 595 -62.82 -1.28 -33.72
C GLY A 595 -63.18 -2.39 -32.75
N GLU A 596 -64.42 -2.87 -32.82
CA GLU A 596 -64.83 -4.07 -32.06
C GLU A 596 -64.11 -5.31 -32.59
N CYS A 597 -63.73 -6.22 -31.69
CA CYS A 597 -63.07 -7.46 -32.07
C CYS A 597 -63.53 -8.64 -31.20
N ASP A 598 -63.34 -9.86 -31.71
CA ASP A 598 -63.57 -11.08 -30.96
C ASP A 598 -62.34 -11.45 -30.09
N GLU A 599 -62.53 -12.33 -29.11
CA GLU A 599 -61.48 -12.73 -28.17
C GLU A 599 -60.30 -13.48 -28.83
N LYS A 600 -60.47 -13.99 -30.06
CA LYS A 600 -59.43 -14.77 -30.76
C LYS A 600 -58.89 -14.11 -32.04
N SER A 601 -59.44 -12.96 -32.43
CA SER A 601 -59.05 -12.25 -33.66
C SER A 601 -58.03 -11.15 -33.37
N VAL A 602 -56.98 -11.05 -34.19
CA VAL A 602 -56.06 -9.89 -34.25
C VAL A 602 -56.31 -9.18 -35.58
N PRO A 603 -57.12 -8.09 -35.59
CA PRO A 603 -57.50 -7.43 -36.83
C PRO A 603 -56.33 -6.69 -37.49
N ALA A 604 -56.31 -6.69 -38.82
CA ALA A 604 -55.41 -5.85 -39.61
C ALA A 604 -55.80 -4.36 -39.48
N ILE A 605 -54.87 -3.45 -39.79
CA ILE A 605 -55.12 -2.01 -39.61
C ILE A 605 -56.24 -1.48 -40.52
N GLU A 606 -56.44 -2.13 -41.68
CA GLU A 606 -57.49 -1.83 -42.66
C GLU A 606 -58.88 -2.29 -42.20
N GLU A 607 -58.95 -3.28 -41.32
CA GLU A 607 -60.20 -3.87 -40.80
C GLU A 607 -60.80 -3.03 -39.66
N LEU A 608 -60.04 -2.07 -39.12
CA LEU A 608 -60.45 -1.20 -38.03
C LEU A 608 -61.16 0.04 -38.58
N PRO A 609 -62.48 0.19 -38.35
CA PRO A 609 -63.29 1.19 -39.05
C PRO A 609 -63.12 2.62 -38.49
N ASN A 610 -62.76 2.77 -37.22
CA ASN A 610 -62.65 4.09 -36.59
C ASN A 610 -61.20 4.57 -36.58
N LYS A 611 -61.03 5.87 -36.76
CA LYS A 611 -59.73 6.54 -36.80
C LYS A 611 -59.71 7.76 -35.91
N LEU A 612 -58.62 7.94 -35.18
CA LEU A 612 -58.35 9.12 -34.37
C LEU A 612 -56.96 9.66 -34.74
N ALA A 613 -56.86 10.92 -35.19
CA ALA A 613 -55.56 11.51 -35.46
C ALA A 613 -54.84 11.85 -34.16
N VAL A 614 -53.53 11.57 -34.10
CA VAL A 614 -52.70 11.86 -32.92
C VAL A 614 -52.69 13.37 -32.62
N VAL A 615 -52.74 14.20 -33.66
CA VAL A 615 -52.81 15.67 -33.54
C VAL A 615 -54.08 16.17 -32.85
N ASP A 616 -55.16 15.39 -32.84
CA ASP A 616 -56.43 15.77 -32.21
C ASP A 616 -56.45 15.44 -30.70
N ILE A 617 -55.39 14.79 -30.20
CA ILE A 617 -55.24 14.45 -28.79
C ILE A 617 -54.67 15.64 -28.04
N LYS A 618 -55.43 16.12 -27.07
CA LYS A 618 -55.06 17.24 -26.21
C LYS A 618 -54.17 16.80 -25.04
N ALA A 619 -54.58 15.72 -24.38
CA ALA A 619 -53.93 15.25 -23.16
C ALA A 619 -54.22 13.77 -22.89
N LEU A 620 -53.30 13.11 -22.20
CA LEU A 620 -53.51 11.81 -21.58
C LEU A 620 -53.90 12.02 -20.11
N VAL A 621 -55.00 11.44 -19.67
CA VAL A 621 -55.39 11.37 -18.26
C VAL A 621 -55.43 9.93 -17.79
N THR A 622 -55.17 9.69 -16.51
CA THR A 622 -55.13 8.35 -15.93
C THR A 622 -55.96 8.28 -14.65
N GLY A 623 -56.29 7.06 -14.21
CA GLY A 623 -56.89 6.88 -12.91
C GLY A 623 -58.31 7.44 -12.80
N LYS A 624 -58.54 8.19 -11.72
CA LYS A 624 -59.83 8.82 -11.40
C LYS A 624 -60.13 10.04 -12.28
N GLU A 625 -59.15 10.55 -13.00
CA GLU A 625 -59.33 11.70 -13.89
C GLU A 625 -59.99 11.31 -15.21
N CYS A 626 -59.95 10.01 -15.55
CA CYS A 626 -60.64 9.44 -16.70
C CYS A 626 -62.16 9.69 -16.61
N PRO A 627 -62.81 10.25 -17.66
CA PRO A 627 -64.23 10.57 -17.65
C PRO A 627 -65.12 9.37 -17.27
N HIS A 628 -64.80 8.18 -17.77
CA HIS A 628 -65.52 6.94 -17.49
C HIS A 628 -65.32 6.38 -16.06
N MET A 629 -64.46 7.01 -15.23
CA MET A 629 -64.16 6.59 -13.86
C MET A 629 -64.62 7.59 -12.77
N LYS A 630 -65.15 8.76 -13.14
CA LYS A 630 -65.47 9.88 -12.22
C LYS A 630 -66.53 9.57 -11.13
N ASP A 631 -67.40 8.57 -11.31
CA ASP A 631 -68.53 8.31 -10.40
C ASP A 631 -68.50 6.95 -9.65
N GLN A 632 -67.39 6.21 -9.69
CA GLN A 632 -67.30 4.92 -8.97
C GLN A 632 -66.98 5.06 -7.48
N ARG A 633 -67.98 5.43 -6.68
CA ARG A 633 -67.90 5.29 -5.21
C ARG A 633 -67.94 3.81 -4.81
N GLY A 634 -66.78 3.14 -4.72
CA GLY A 634 -66.66 1.88 -3.97
C GLY A 634 -65.77 0.75 -4.52
N ARG A 635 -65.16 0.85 -5.72
CA ARG A 635 -64.23 -0.19 -6.24
C ARG A 635 -62.81 0.35 -6.42
N LYS A 636 -61.87 -0.12 -5.59
CA LYS A 636 -60.51 0.45 -5.48
C LYS A 636 -59.50 0.02 -6.57
N THR A 637 -59.74 -1.06 -7.32
CA THR A 637 -58.70 -1.66 -8.19
C THR A 637 -58.82 -1.31 -9.68
N THR A 638 -60.02 -1.12 -10.20
CA THR A 638 -60.23 -0.96 -11.67
C THR A 638 -59.79 0.39 -12.23
N HIS A 639 -59.72 1.44 -11.40
CA HIS A 639 -59.29 2.76 -11.88
C HIS A 639 -57.77 2.84 -12.06
N GLN A 640 -56.96 2.00 -11.40
CA GLN A 640 -55.50 2.12 -11.44
C GLN A 640 -54.91 1.85 -12.84
N LEU A 641 -55.57 1.01 -13.63
CA LEU A 641 -55.17 0.66 -15.00
C LEU A 641 -55.98 1.40 -16.08
N ALA A 642 -56.77 2.41 -15.66
CA ALA A 642 -57.59 3.20 -16.57
C ALA A 642 -56.81 4.41 -17.08
N PHE A 643 -56.90 4.67 -18.38
CA PHE A 643 -56.36 5.86 -19.02
C PHE A 643 -57.30 6.36 -20.11
N SER A 644 -57.22 7.63 -20.48
CA SER A 644 -58.09 8.21 -21.49
C SER A 644 -57.39 9.30 -22.28
N LEU A 645 -57.63 9.32 -23.59
CA LEU A 645 -57.17 10.35 -24.49
C LEU A 645 -58.25 11.44 -24.54
N MET A 646 -57.95 12.63 -24.02
CA MET A 646 -58.82 13.78 -24.12
C MET A 646 -58.66 14.41 -25.50
N LEU A 647 -59.77 14.68 -26.17
CA LEU A 647 -59.78 15.15 -27.56
C LEU A 647 -60.26 16.61 -27.65
N ASP A 648 -59.79 17.36 -28.63
CA ASP A 648 -60.29 18.71 -28.94
C ASP A 648 -61.53 18.69 -29.88
N SER A 649 -62.23 17.56 -29.97
CA SER A 649 -63.42 17.37 -30.81
C SER A 649 -64.73 17.75 -30.10
N VAL A 650 -65.67 18.32 -30.87
CA VAL A 650 -67.02 18.67 -30.41
C VAL A 650 -67.93 17.43 -30.31
N GLU A 651 -67.62 16.35 -31.04
CA GLU A 651 -68.46 15.15 -31.15
C GLU A 651 -68.07 14.04 -30.15
N LEU A 652 -66.77 13.90 -29.86
CA LEU A 652 -66.25 12.89 -28.94
C LEU A 652 -65.26 13.56 -27.98
N ALA A 653 -65.60 13.59 -26.69
CA ALA A 653 -64.79 14.29 -25.68
C ALA A 653 -63.55 13.50 -25.23
N SER A 654 -63.60 12.17 -25.25
CA SER A 654 -62.49 11.30 -24.87
C SER A 654 -62.56 9.93 -25.54
N LEU A 655 -61.40 9.29 -25.67
CA LEU A 655 -61.27 7.87 -25.96
C LEU A 655 -60.78 7.14 -24.70
N ASP A 656 -61.60 6.25 -24.16
CA ASP A 656 -61.46 5.68 -22.82
C ASP A 656 -60.89 4.25 -22.86
N PHE A 657 -59.88 3.96 -22.05
CA PHE A 657 -59.18 2.68 -21.99
C PHE A 657 -59.09 2.13 -20.57
N VAL A 658 -59.06 0.80 -20.46
CA VAL A 658 -58.67 0.07 -19.25
C VAL A 658 -57.74 -1.07 -19.66
N ALA A 659 -56.46 -0.96 -19.29
CA ALA A 659 -55.45 -1.98 -19.58
C ALA A 659 -55.74 -3.29 -18.84
N ALA A 660 -55.24 -4.40 -19.38
CA ALA A 660 -55.44 -5.72 -18.77
C ALA A 660 -54.52 -5.96 -17.57
N ASP A 661 -53.32 -5.36 -17.60
CA ASP A 661 -52.28 -5.43 -16.57
C ASP A 661 -51.47 -4.13 -16.54
N GLU A 662 -50.53 -4.06 -15.60
CA GLU A 662 -49.67 -2.91 -15.36
C GLU A 662 -48.65 -2.70 -16.49
N GLU A 663 -48.16 -3.76 -17.13
CA GLU A 663 -47.20 -3.66 -18.24
C GLU A 663 -47.83 -3.00 -19.47
N ILE A 664 -49.03 -3.44 -19.85
CA ILE A 664 -49.78 -2.82 -20.95
C ILE A 664 -50.12 -1.38 -20.60
N PHE A 665 -50.51 -1.09 -19.36
CA PHE A 665 -50.78 0.27 -18.91
C PHE A 665 -49.55 1.17 -19.07
N ASP A 666 -48.40 0.72 -18.57
CA ASP A 666 -47.14 1.44 -18.64
C ASP A 666 -46.71 1.66 -20.10
N TYR A 667 -46.75 0.63 -20.94
CA TYR A 667 -46.35 0.76 -22.34
C TYR A 667 -47.23 1.70 -23.14
N TRP A 668 -48.56 1.63 -22.96
CA TRP A 668 -49.48 2.52 -23.66
C TRP A 668 -49.38 3.95 -23.16
N THR A 669 -49.34 4.18 -21.84
CA THR A 669 -49.25 5.53 -21.29
C THR A 669 -47.92 6.20 -21.63
N ASP A 670 -46.80 5.47 -21.57
CA ASP A 670 -45.50 5.97 -21.99
C ASP A 670 -45.42 6.20 -23.50
N GLY A 671 -45.91 5.26 -24.32
CA GLY A 671 -45.92 5.44 -25.77
C GLY A 671 -46.81 6.61 -26.21
N ILE A 672 -47.95 6.83 -25.56
CA ILE A 672 -48.79 8.02 -25.78
C ILE A 672 -48.06 9.29 -25.33
N ASN A 673 -47.43 9.30 -24.15
CA ASN A 673 -46.64 10.44 -23.69
C ASN A 673 -45.52 10.76 -24.69
N ALA A 674 -44.81 9.75 -25.19
CA ALA A 674 -43.78 9.90 -26.19
C ALA A 674 -44.32 10.48 -27.51
N LEU A 675 -45.50 10.05 -27.97
CA LEU A 675 -46.18 10.63 -29.14
C LEU A 675 -46.52 12.11 -28.97
N LEU A 676 -46.92 12.49 -27.75
CA LEU A 676 -47.26 13.87 -27.40
C LEU A 676 -46.04 14.74 -27.08
N GLY A 677 -44.82 14.17 -27.11
CA GLY A 677 -43.60 14.87 -26.71
C GLY A 677 -43.45 15.08 -25.21
N ASN A 678 -44.24 14.36 -24.40
CA ASN A 678 -44.16 14.35 -22.95
C ASN A 678 -43.13 13.33 -22.45
N LYS A 679 -42.65 13.50 -21.23
CA LYS A 679 -41.77 12.53 -20.57
C LYS A 679 -42.52 11.23 -20.28
N MET A 680 -41.89 10.10 -20.55
CA MET A 680 -42.35 8.78 -20.09
C MET A 680 -42.11 8.65 -18.58
N LEU A 681 -43.12 8.21 -17.82
CA LEU A 681 -43.13 8.31 -16.34
C LEU A 681 -43.35 6.98 -15.64
N SER A 682 -43.59 5.89 -16.38
CA SER A 682 -43.81 4.61 -15.74
C SER A 682 -42.57 4.08 -15.01
N LYS A 683 -42.81 3.26 -14.00
CA LYS A 683 -41.75 2.51 -13.33
C LYS A 683 -41.04 1.56 -14.28
N LYS A 684 -41.76 1.04 -15.28
CA LYS A 684 -41.18 0.17 -16.30
C LYS A 684 -40.15 0.90 -17.17
N THR A 685 -40.40 2.16 -17.54
CA THR A 685 -39.42 2.98 -18.26
C THR A 685 -38.20 3.32 -17.42
N GLU A 686 -38.38 3.62 -16.14
CA GLU A 686 -37.26 3.83 -15.21
C GLU A 686 -36.36 2.58 -15.10
N ASN A 687 -36.97 1.40 -14.90
CA ASN A 687 -36.24 0.13 -14.82
C ASN A 687 -35.53 -0.23 -16.14
N ASP A 688 -36.20 -0.04 -17.28
CA ASP A 688 -35.61 -0.31 -18.60
C ASP A 688 -34.42 0.62 -18.85
N LEU A 689 -34.53 1.91 -18.48
CA LEU A 689 -33.43 2.87 -18.58
C LEU A 689 -32.25 2.44 -17.71
N GLU A 690 -32.48 2.13 -16.43
CA GLU A 690 -31.42 1.72 -15.50
C GLU A 690 -30.69 0.47 -16.01
N THR A 691 -31.45 -0.53 -16.49
CA THR A 691 -30.89 -1.79 -16.99
C THR A 691 -30.04 -1.58 -18.23
N LEU A 692 -30.58 -0.88 -19.23
CA LEU A 692 -29.89 -0.65 -20.50
C LEU A 692 -28.66 0.26 -20.31
N LEU A 693 -28.78 1.30 -19.49
CA LEU A 693 -27.68 2.20 -19.19
C LEU A 693 -26.55 1.47 -18.43
N SER A 694 -26.90 0.62 -17.46
CA SER A 694 -25.92 -0.21 -16.74
C SER A 694 -25.19 -1.17 -17.67
N MET A 695 -25.90 -1.83 -18.58
CA MET A 695 -25.29 -2.71 -19.57
C MET A 695 -24.36 -1.97 -20.54
N ASP A 696 -24.80 -0.83 -21.08
CA ASP A 696 -24.00 -0.05 -22.04
C ASP A 696 -22.73 0.50 -21.40
N ILE A 697 -22.82 1.04 -20.18
CA ILE A 697 -21.65 1.49 -19.41
C ILE A 697 -20.69 0.35 -19.16
N LYS A 698 -21.18 -0.82 -18.72
CA LYS A 698 -20.32 -2.00 -18.50
C LYS A 698 -19.58 -2.41 -19.77
N LEU A 699 -20.26 -2.39 -20.93
CA LEU A 699 -19.62 -2.71 -22.21
C LEU A 699 -18.50 -1.71 -22.55
N ARG A 700 -18.72 -0.41 -22.35
CA ARG A 700 -17.70 0.63 -22.60
C ARG A 700 -16.53 0.56 -21.63
N LEU A 701 -16.76 0.10 -20.40
CA LEU A 701 -15.71 -0.06 -19.38
C LEU A 701 -14.84 -1.31 -19.58
N LEU A 702 -15.22 -2.25 -20.46
CA LEU A 702 -14.38 -3.40 -20.79
C LEU A 702 -13.01 -2.96 -21.35
N ASP A 703 -12.96 -1.88 -22.13
CA ASP A 703 -11.71 -1.35 -22.69
C ASP A 703 -10.80 -0.71 -21.62
N ALA A 704 -11.32 -0.44 -20.43
CA ALA A 704 -10.60 0.15 -19.30
C ALA A 704 -10.39 -0.85 -18.14
N GLU A 705 -10.63 -2.15 -18.36
CA GLU A 705 -10.48 -3.16 -17.31
C GLU A 705 -9.03 -3.21 -16.80
N GLY A 706 -8.85 -3.05 -15.49
CA GLY A 706 -7.53 -3.03 -14.84
C GLY A 706 -6.85 -1.65 -14.80
N VAL A 707 -7.48 -0.60 -15.33
CA VAL A 707 -6.98 0.78 -15.26
C VAL A 707 -7.77 1.58 -14.21
N ASP A 708 -7.07 2.37 -13.39
CA ASP A 708 -7.72 3.25 -12.44
C ASP A 708 -8.37 4.45 -13.16
N ILE A 709 -9.67 4.63 -12.95
CA ILE A 709 -10.43 5.73 -13.55
C ILE A 709 -10.16 7.01 -12.75
N PRO A 710 -9.46 8.01 -13.32
CA PRO A 710 -9.11 9.21 -12.58
C PRO A 710 -10.34 10.07 -12.32
N GLN A 711 -10.41 10.71 -11.14
CA GLN A 711 -11.52 11.63 -10.83
C GLN A 711 -11.50 12.89 -11.73
N ASP A 712 -10.30 13.37 -12.05
CA ASP A 712 -10.09 14.48 -12.97
C ASP A 712 -9.44 13.97 -14.25
N PRO A 713 -9.97 14.32 -15.44
CA PRO A 713 -9.38 13.91 -16.69
C PRO A 713 -7.96 14.50 -16.82
N PRO A 714 -6.95 13.70 -17.21
CA PRO A 714 -5.61 14.21 -17.44
C PRO A 714 -5.64 15.31 -18.52
N PRO A 715 -4.80 16.35 -18.41
CA PRO A 715 -4.82 17.45 -19.37
C PRO A 715 -4.46 16.94 -20.77
N VAL A 716 -5.26 17.35 -21.77
CA VAL A 716 -4.94 17.08 -23.17
C VAL A 716 -3.62 17.80 -23.48
N PRO A 717 -2.57 17.09 -23.91
CA PRO A 717 -1.31 17.73 -24.24
C PRO A 717 -1.50 18.75 -25.37
N PRO A 718 -0.67 19.81 -25.42
CA PRO A 718 -0.74 20.78 -26.52
C PRO A 718 -0.55 20.06 -27.86
N ASN A 719 -1.16 20.60 -28.91
CA ASN A 719 -0.99 20.07 -30.26
C ASN A 719 0.51 19.94 -30.60
N PRO A 720 0.89 18.87 -31.31
CA PRO A 720 2.28 18.71 -31.72
C PRO A 720 2.71 19.91 -32.58
N PRO A 721 4.00 20.27 -32.55
CA PRO A 721 4.52 21.43 -33.26
C PRO A 721 4.38 21.34 -34.78
N ASN A 722 4.18 20.13 -35.32
CA ASN A 722 3.83 19.85 -36.71
C ASN A 722 2.92 18.61 -36.79
N TYR A 723 2.32 18.39 -37.95
CA TYR A 723 1.49 17.21 -38.24
C TYR A 723 2.27 16.16 -39.07
N ASP A 724 3.60 16.17 -38.98
CA ASP A 724 4.46 15.18 -39.65
C ASP A 724 4.51 13.92 -38.77
N PHE A 725 3.43 13.14 -38.80
CA PHE A 725 3.29 11.95 -37.97
C PHE A 725 4.37 10.91 -38.31
N CYS A 726 4.97 10.29 -37.29
CA CYS A 726 6.03 9.28 -37.47
C CYS A 726 5.60 8.01 -38.23
N TYR A 727 4.30 7.86 -38.50
CA TYR A 727 3.73 6.75 -39.23
C TYR A 727 2.80 7.30 -40.32
N ASP A 728 3.05 6.93 -41.57
CA ASP A 728 2.10 7.18 -42.65
C ASP A 728 0.81 6.41 -42.34
N SER A 729 -0.29 7.16 -42.17
CA SER A 729 -1.62 6.58 -42.01
C SER A 729 -2.01 5.95 -43.35
N LYS A 730 -2.03 4.62 -43.44
CA LYS A 730 -2.51 3.90 -44.62
C LYS A 730 -4.03 3.90 -44.73
#